data_AF-A0A5A7PQ18-F1
#
_entry.id   AF-A0A5A7PQ18-F1
#
_cell.length_a   1.000
_cell.length_b   1.000
_cell.length_c   1.000
_cell.angle_alpha   90.00
_cell.angle_beta   90.00
_cell.angle_gamma   90.00
#
_symmetry.space_group_name_H-M   'P 1'
#
loop_
_entity.id
_entity.type
_entity.pdbx_description
1 polymer ?
#
loop_
_entity_poly.entity_id
_entity_poly.type
_entity_poly.pdbx_seq_one_letter_code
_entity_poly.pdbx_strand_id
1 'polypeptide(L)'
;MARPTPLPLLLRAAAALLLLLTCASPAVSLPPCPPCGSSPVPYPLSTGPTCGDPAYRIRCSAAALLFDSSNNTYPITSISAADQRLTVAPAPFLPDACVAADLPTNGLQLDPAAPFNITGANTILYLNCTAAILNSPLNCTATSLCHAYANATAGACRSTPCCAFRAGGSTTAYRIRVRQAGCRAYRSFVGLDPGLPVDRWPRPGVELQWALPAEPTCGGQGDCGPDSTCRPDPNSNRRVRRCFCHSGLRWDPVAGVCVTGLTSGLGATLISTLIAFLAYKRHRRIRDEKNRIARERQLILNSGGATAKLFTGKQIKRATNNFSRDNLLGSGGYGEVYRAILLLDDPTTTTTTTTTVAVKCAKLGNPKGTDQLLNEVRILCQVNHRSLVRLLGCCVELDQPLLVYEYIPNGALSDHLTNPTRRGLLSWTRRLSIARDTADGLAYLHSSAVPQIYHRDVKSSNILLDEKLNGKVSDFGLSRLAQADVSHVTTCAQGTLGYLDPEYYRNYQLTDKSDVYSFGVVLLELLTAQRAIDFCREPDDVNLAMYVRRLVDEERVMEAIDPGLREGAGELQVETMKALAFLAVGCLEEKRQNRPSMKEVAEEIDYIISRVGTLVEKLGLRLTDPAHPNLHGLGLTGNLGVQLSNLNSLKNLDLSFNNFTVIFPAPSVFDKPHTIKQTFRFLQNNQFSGPVILLANLSRSYLNIEDSHFSGVIPGNFQTIEILCGKKNSRIGGNKFHMGPNYHPPWRFPSDKNISSPPATNLSALEIYPFQKIKDHKNKKMHNTVRIVLLFIGGVTLVAAIVALAVILHKQRVRTSISRSKPLAWDGRNSQNLSLASAELLWLPRTQKKRIITPNQIWGYIITIATARIGSDRITLQIEALKAIGVTEVVLAINYQPEVMLNFLKDFETKLEIKITCSQETEPLGTAGPLALARDKLIDDSGEPFFVLNSDVISEYPLKEMIEFHKSHGGEASIMVTKVDEPSKYGVVVMDESTGQVERFVEKPKLFVGNKINAGIYLLNPSVLNRIELRPTSIEKEVFPNIAANQKLYAMVLPGFWMDIGQPRDYITGLRLYLNSLRKKSAQKLSSGAHIIGNVLVDESAKIGDGCLIGPDVAIGPGCVVESGVRLSRCTVMRGVRIKKHACISSSIIGWHSTVGQWARVENMTILGEDVHVGDEVYSNGGVVLPHKEIKSSILKPEIVM
;
A
#
# COMPACT_ATOMS: atom_id res chain seq x y z
N MET A 1 23.86 -46.01 -38.07
CA MET A 1 23.50 -45.17 -39.22
C MET A 1 23.76 -43.70 -38.85
N ALA A 2 24.76 -43.09 -39.49
CA ALA A 2 25.24 -41.75 -39.17
C ALA A 2 24.35 -40.66 -39.79
N ARG A 3 24.15 -39.53 -39.09
CA ARG A 3 23.59 -38.29 -39.63
C ARG A 3 24.66 -37.18 -39.60
N PRO A 4 24.75 -36.33 -40.64
CA PRO A 4 25.91 -35.47 -40.88
C PRO A 4 25.76 -34.06 -40.26
N THR A 5 26.91 -33.42 -40.04
CA THR A 5 27.12 -32.05 -39.54
C THR A 5 26.88 -30.97 -40.61
N PRO A 6 26.37 -29.77 -40.27
CA PRO A 6 26.18 -28.68 -41.24
C PRO A 6 27.29 -27.62 -41.13
N LEU A 7 28.29 -27.68 -42.02
CA LEU A 7 29.31 -26.63 -42.20
C LEU A 7 29.25 -25.79 -43.50
N PRO A 8 28.35 -25.98 -44.52
CA PRO A 8 28.49 -25.25 -45.79
C PRO A 8 27.48 -24.11 -46.04
N LEU A 9 26.78 -23.55 -45.04
CA LEU A 9 25.82 -22.44 -45.28
C LEU A 9 26.42 -21.03 -45.12
N LEU A 10 27.48 -20.88 -44.34
CA LEU A 10 28.07 -19.58 -44.00
C LEU A 10 28.89 -18.96 -45.15
N LEU A 11 29.50 -19.77 -46.01
CA LEU A 11 30.31 -19.27 -47.12
C LEU A 11 29.47 -18.73 -48.30
N ARG A 12 28.22 -19.17 -48.45
CA ARG A 12 27.34 -18.68 -49.54
C ARG A 12 26.67 -17.34 -49.24
N ALA A 13 26.56 -16.96 -47.97
CA ALA A 13 25.95 -15.69 -47.57
C ALA A 13 26.92 -14.49 -47.68
N ALA A 14 28.23 -14.73 -47.57
CA ALA A 14 29.24 -13.66 -47.60
C ALA A 14 29.46 -13.05 -49.00
N ALA A 15 29.22 -13.82 -50.08
CA ALA A 15 29.44 -13.35 -51.45
C ALA A 15 28.33 -12.42 -51.97
N ALA A 16 27.12 -12.48 -51.40
CA ALA A 16 25.98 -11.68 -51.87
C ALA A 16 25.95 -10.25 -51.28
N LEU A 17 26.71 -9.98 -50.22
CA LEU A 17 26.65 -8.70 -49.50
C LEU A 17 27.53 -7.59 -50.11
N LEU A 18 28.40 -7.93 -51.06
CA LEU A 18 29.41 -7.02 -51.63
C LEU A 18 29.02 -6.37 -52.96
N LEU A 19 27.82 -6.64 -53.50
CA LEU A 19 27.40 -6.21 -54.83
C LEU A 19 26.28 -5.15 -54.88
N LEU A 20 25.86 -4.58 -53.75
CA LEU A 20 24.75 -3.61 -53.71
C LEU A 20 25.13 -2.26 -53.07
N LEU A 21 26.24 -1.69 -53.51
CA LEU A 21 26.63 -0.31 -53.22
C LEU A 21 26.91 0.43 -54.52
N THR A 22 25.87 0.97 -55.17
CA THR A 22 26.02 2.07 -56.14
C THR A 22 24.80 3.01 -56.14
N CYS A 23 25.06 4.25 -55.72
CA CYS A 23 24.56 5.53 -56.22
C CYS A 23 23.05 5.78 -56.43
N ALA A 24 22.51 6.75 -55.68
CA ALA A 24 21.56 7.75 -56.21
C ALA A 24 21.61 9.03 -55.34
N SER A 25 21.77 10.19 -55.98
CA SER A 25 21.57 11.52 -55.37
C SER A 25 20.12 11.97 -55.58
N PRO A 26 19.50 12.78 -54.70
CA PRO A 26 18.08 13.09 -54.79
C PRO A 26 17.78 14.30 -55.68
N ALA A 27 16.61 14.29 -56.34
CA ALA A 27 15.95 15.42 -56.99
C ALA A 27 14.44 15.10 -56.98
N VAL A 28 13.45 15.93 -56.62
CA VAL A 28 13.33 17.28 -56.09
C VAL A 28 12.23 17.20 -55.01
N SER A 29 12.55 17.61 -53.79
CA SER A 29 11.58 18.21 -52.87
C SER A 29 11.72 19.73 -53.03
N LEU A 30 10.69 20.54 -52.72
CA LEU A 30 10.92 21.98 -52.60
C LEU A 30 12.13 22.18 -51.68
N PRO A 31 13.23 22.80 -52.16
CA PRO A 31 14.46 22.81 -51.41
C PRO A 31 14.20 23.44 -50.04
N PRO A 32 14.83 22.94 -48.97
CA PRO A 32 14.78 23.63 -47.69
C PRO A 32 15.19 25.08 -47.91
N CYS A 33 14.47 25.99 -47.27
CA CYS A 33 14.76 27.40 -47.47
C CYS A 33 16.19 27.72 -47.02
N PRO A 34 16.87 28.65 -47.72
CA PRO A 34 18.17 29.12 -47.27
C PRO A 34 18.05 29.65 -45.84
N PRO A 35 19.10 29.49 -45.01
CA PRO A 35 19.08 29.99 -43.65
C PRO A 35 18.81 31.51 -43.64
N CYS A 36 17.99 31.96 -42.70
CA CYS A 36 17.72 33.37 -42.49
C CYS A 36 18.66 33.88 -41.40
N GLY A 37 19.72 34.60 -41.79
CA GLY A 37 20.80 34.91 -40.87
C GLY A 37 21.52 33.63 -40.41
N SER A 38 21.65 33.45 -39.09
CA SER A 38 22.23 32.24 -38.49
C SER A 38 21.21 31.11 -38.25
N SER A 39 19.93 31.34 -38.55
CA SER A 39 18.85 30.41 -38.20
C SER A 39 18.52 29.49 -39.39
N PRO A 40 18.68 28.15 -39.25
CA PRO A 40 18.29 27.22 -40.30
C PRO A 40 16.76 27.16 -40.44
N VAL A 41 16.28 27.02 -41.67
CA VAL A 41 14.85 26.89 -41.98
C VAL A 41 14.58 25.47 -42.51
N PRO A 42 14.17 24.52 -41.64
CA PRO A 42 13.91 23.15 -42.04
C PRO A 42 12.60 23.02 -42.81
N TYR A 43 12.53 22.08 -43.76
CA TYR A 43 11.26 21.66 -44.35
C TYR A 43 10.30 21.14 -43.25
N PRO A 44 8.99 21.44 -43.29
CA PRO A 44 8.22 22.14 -44.34
C PRO A 44 8.20 23.67 -44.26
N LEU A 45 8.87 24.32 -43.31
CA LEU A 45 8.77 25.77 -43.13
C LEU A 45 9.24 26.50 -44.40
N SER A 46 8.51 27.54 -44.80
CA SER A 46 8.74 28.26 -46.05
C SER A 46 8.96 29.76 -45.79
N THR A 47 10.08 30.32 -46.22
CA THR A 47 10.33 31.78 -46.20
C THR A 47 9.96 32.48 -47.51
N GLY A 48 9.53 31.73 -48.53
CA GLY A 48 9.23 32.25 -49.86
C GLY A 48 8.64 31.17 -50.79
N PRO A 49 8.05 31.56 -51.93
CA PRO A 49 7.28 30.66 -52.78
C PRO A 49 8.11 29.56 -53.46
N THR A 50 9.44 29.67 -53.45
CA THR A 50 10.37 28.78 -54.15
C THR A 50 11.08 27.78 -53.24
N CYS A 51 10.79 27.77 -51.94
CA CYS A 51 11.42 26.88 -50.96
C CYS A 51 10.44 26.52 -49.82
N GLY A 52 10.58 25.32 -49.25
CA GLY A 52 9.63 24.79 -48.25
C GLY A 52 8.20 24.63 -48.78
N ASP A 53 7.23 24.37 -47.90
CA ASP A 53 5.80 24.29 -48.24
C ASP A 53 5.11 25.65 -48.00
N PRO A 54 4.49 26.27 -49.03
CA PRO A 54 3.81 27.57 -48.89
C PRO A 54 2.69 27.61 -47.83
N ALA A 55 2.13 26.48 -47.42
CA ALA A 55 1.16 26.41 -46.32
C ALA A 55 1.80 26.68 -44.94
N TYR A 56 3.11 26.50 -44.81
CA TYR A 56 3.91 26.67 -43.58
C TYR A 56 4.76 27.95 -43.64
N ARG A 57 4.14 29.01 -44.16
CA ARG A 57 4.80 30.29 -44.46
C ARG A 57 5.27 31.01 -43.19
N ILE A 58 6.53 31.40 -43.19
CA ILE A 58 7.19 32.34 -42.26
C ILE A 58 7.92 33.41 -43.09
N ARG A 59 8.41 34.48 -42.47
CA ARG A 59 9.14 35.55 -43.16
C ARG A 59 10.59 35.64 -42.69
N CYS A 60 11.48 35.93 -43.61
CA CYS A 60 12.84 36.36 -43.30
C CYS A 60 12.97 37.85 -43.62
N SER A 61 13.32 38.67 -42.64
CA SER A 61 13.53 40.11 -42.82
C SER A 61 14.74 40.55 -42.01
N ALA A 62 15.70 41.23 -42.65
CA ALA A 62 16.93 41.71 -41.99
C ALA A 62 17.64 40.62 -41.14
N ALA A 63 17.79 39.41 -41.69
CA ALA A 63 18.39 38.25 -41.04
C ALA A 63 17.65 37.73 -39.78
N ALA A 64 16.44 38.20 -39.51
CA ALA A 64 15.57 37.68 -38.45
C ALA A 64 14.38 36.89 -39.04
N LEU A 65 14.09 35.74 -38.42
CA LEU A 65 12.90 34.95 -38.74
C LEU A 65 11.68 35.52 -38.01
N LEU A 66 10.59 35.69 -38.73
CA LEU A 66 9.34 36.26 -38.27
C LEU A 66 8.19 35.30 -38.59
N PHE A 67 7.31 35.09 -37.63
CA PHE A 67 6.07 34.33 -37.76
C PHE A 67 4.90 35.30 -37.92
N ASP A 68 4.21 35.21 -39.05
CA ASP A 68 2.99 35.98 -39.29
C ASP A 68 1.79 35.20 -38.76
N SER A 69 1.10 35.78 -37.78
CA SER A 69 -0.20 35.31 -37.32
C SER A 69 -1.32 35.91 -38.19
N SER A 70 -2.60 35.58 -37.92
CA SER A 70 -3.71 36.10 -38.73
C SER A 70 -3.87 37.62 -38.70
N ASN A 71 -3.20 38.30 -37.76
CA ASN A 71 -3.46 39.67 -37.38
C ASN A 71 -2.21 40.44 -36.88
N ASN A 72 -1.04 39.80 -36.72
CA ASN A 72 0.19 40.44 -36.24
C ASN A 72 1.43 39.59 -36.61
N THR A 73 2.64 40.10 -36.37
CA THR A 73 3.90 39.40 -36.65
C THR A 73 4.74 39.29 -35.37
N TYR A 74 5.32 38.11 -35.14
CA TYR A 74 6.11 37.79 -33.94
C TYR A 74 7.49 37.24 -34.33
N PRO A 75 8.58 37.64 -33.66
CA PRO A 75 9.90 37.11 -34.00
C PRO A 75 10.07 35.67 -33.50
N ILE A 76 10.66 34.82 -34.34
CA ILE A 76 10.99 33.44 -34.01
C ILE A 76 12.33 33.41 -33.29
N THR A 77 12.34 32.78 -32.11
CA THR A 77 13.52 32.70 -31.22
C THR A 77 14.24 31.35 -31.32
N SER A 78 13.52 30.27 -31.63
CA SER A 78 14.10 28.94 -31.79
C SER A 78 13.22 28.02 -32.65
N ILE A 79 13.84 27.06 -33.34
CA ILE A 79 13.18 26.03 -34.15
C ILE A 79 13.80 24.66 -33.82
N SER A 80 12.98 23.65 -33.51
CA SER A 80 13.34 22.23 -33.39
C SER A 80 12.60 21.42 -34.45
N ALA A 81 13.33 20.98 -35.48
CA ALA A 81 12.77 20.17 -36.56
C ALA A 81 12.36 18.76 -36.10
N ALA A 82 13.16 18.15 -35.21
CA ALA A 82 12.94 16.79 -34.71
C ALA A 82 11.62 16.68 -33.91
N ASP A 83 11.28 17.73 -33.16
CA ASP A 83 10.08 17.77 -32.33
C ASP A 83 8.90 18.48 -33.01
N GLN A 84 9.10 19.07 -34.20
CA GLN A 84 8.12 19.92 -34.88
C GLN A 84 7.68 21.11 -34.02
N ARG A 85 8.64 21.85 -33.46
CA ARG A 85 8.39 22.96 -32.52
C ARG A 85 9.11 24.24 -32.95
N LEU A 86 8.44 25.38 -32.85
CA LEU A 86 9.08 26.69 -32.92
C LEU A 86 8.61 27.57 -31.77
N THR A 87 9.43 28.50 -31.33
CA THR A 87 9.09 29.42 -30.23
C THR A 87 9.10 30.85 -30.73
N VAL A 88 8.00 31.56 -30.58
CA VAL A 88 7.89 33.00 -30.91
C VAL A 88 7.97 33.84 -29.65
N ALA A 89 8.58 35.02 -29.74
CA ALA A 89 8.57 35.97 -28.63
C ALA A 89 7.20 36.66 -28.54
N PRO A 90 6.54 36.69 -27.37
CA PRO A 90 5.30 37.44 -27.20
C PRO A 90 5.55 38.95 -27.32
N ALA A 91 4.49 39.70 -27.66
CA ALA A 91 4.61 41.15 -27.80
C ALA A 91 5.09 41.81 -26.48
N PRO A 92 5.97 42.83 -26.56
CA PRO A 92 6.41 43.57 -25.39
C PRO A 92 5.23 44.34 -24.76
N PHE A 93 5.44 44.84 -23.55
CA PHE A 93 4.49 45.80 -22.96
C PHE A 93 4.72 47.18 -23.53
N LEU A 94 3.69 48.01 -23.55
CA LEU A 94 3.84 49.44 -23.80
C LEU A 94 4.70 50.08 -22.68
N PRO A 95 5.52 51.09 -22.99
CA PRO A 95 6.29 51.81 -21.98
C PRO A 95 5.38 52.29 -20.85
N ASP A 96 5.80 52.06 -19.60
CA ASP A 96 5.12 52.47 -18.36
C ASP A 96 3.64 52.03 -18.19
N ALA A 97 3.17 51.05 -18.98
CA ALA A 97 1.79 50.57 -18.90
C ALA A 97 1.72 49.04 -18.89
N CYS A 98 0.82 48.48 -18.05
CA CYS A 98 0.52 47.05 -18.04
C CYS A 98 -0.42 46.65 -19.18
N VAL A 99 0.01 46.91 -20.41
CA VAL A 99 -0.75 46.67 -21.64
C VAL A 99 0.18 46.05 -22.66
N ALA A 100 -0.23 44.93 -23.25
CA ALA A 100 0.56 44.31 -24.31
C ALA A 100 0.46 45.13 -25.60
N ALA A 101 1.57 45.27 -26.32
CA ALA A 101 1.62 46.04 -27.57
C ALA A 101 0.70 45.43 -28.66
N ASP A 102 0.38 44.14 -28.58
CA ASP A 102 -0.55 43.43 -29.46
C ASP A 102 -2.02 43.48 -28.97
N LEU A 103 -2.36 44.34 -28.00
CA LEU A 103 -3.75 44.57 -27.57
C LEU A 103 -4.68 45.02 -28.72
N PRO A 104 -4.29 45.93 -29.64
CA PRO A 104 -5.14 46.33 -30.76
C PRO A 104 -5.51 45.17 -31.69
N THR A 105 -4.62 44.16 -31.79
CA THR A 105 -4.85 42.96 -32.59
C THR A 105 -5.54 41.85 -31.78
N ASN A 106 -5.83 42.07 -30.50
CA ASN A 106 -6.37 41.11 -29.54
C ASN A 106 -5.44 39.93 -29.18
N GLY A 107 -4.13 40.14 -29.20
CA GLY A 107 -3.12 39.13 -28.88
C GLY A 107 -2.82 38.15 -30.02
N LEU A 108 -2.06 37.11 -29.72
CA LEU A 108 -1.65 36.07 -30.67
C LEU A 108 -2.84 35.24 -31.14
N GLN A 109 -3.14 35.30 -32.44
CA GLN A 109 -4.21 34.51 -33.05
C GLN A 109 -3.66 33.71 -34.24
N LEU A 110 -3.70 32.39 -34.14
CA LEU A 110 -3.39 31.49 -35.24
C LEU A 110 -4.60 31.34 -36.15
N ASP A 111 -4.38 31.24 -37.45
CA ASP A 111 -5.41 30.85 -38.41
C ASP A 111 -5.74 29.36 -38.19
N PRO A 112 -7.01 28.99 -37.91
CA PRO A 112 -7.41 27.59 -37.78
C PRO A 112 -7.13 26.72 -39.01
N ALA A 113 -6.96 27.32 -40.20
CA ALA A 113 -6.57 26.63 -41.42
C ALA A 113 -5.05 26.52 -41.61
N ALA A 114 -4.26 27.30 -40.86
CA ALA A 114 -2.81 27.20 -40.88
C ALA A 114 -2.35 25.98 -40.08
N PRO A 115 -1.24 25.35 -40.48
CA PRO A 115 -0.80 24.08 -39.91
C PRO A 115 -0.04 24.27 -38.59
N PHE A 116 -0.45 25.22 -37.72
CA PHE A 116 0.21 25.55 -36.45
C PHE A 116 -0.77 25.53 -35.29
N ASN A 117 -0.33 25.01 -34.14
CA ASN A 117 -1.11 24.97 -32.89
C ASN A 117 -0.25 25.38 -31.68
N ILE A 118 -0.86 25.98 -30.65
CA ILE A 118 -0.17 26.33 -29.40
C ILE A 118 0.02 25.07 -28.54
N THR A 119 1.24 24.81 -28.09
CA THR A 119 1.55 23.58 -27.33
C THR A 119 1.14 23.67 -25.86
N GLY A 120 1.00 22.51 -25.21
CA GLY A 120 0.76 22.43 -23.77
C GLY A 120 1.98 22.71 -22.87
N ALA A 121 3.12 23.08 -23.46
CA ALA A 121 4.32 23.45 -22.71
C ALA A 121 4.27 24.91 -22.21
N ASN A 122 3.32 25.70 -22.72
CA ASN A 122 3.18 27.12 -22.42
C ASN A 122 2.43 27.37 -21.10
N THR A 123 3.07 28.07 -20.17
CA THR A 123 2.42 28.70 -19.02
C THR A 123 2.15 30.17 -19.33
N ILE A 124 0.87 30.53 -19.44
CA ILE A 124 0.41 31.87 -19.79
C ILE A 124 -0.04 32.60 -18.53
N LEU A 125 0.47 33.82 -18.33
CA LEU A 125 0.08 34.74 -17.27
C LEU A 125 -0.70 35.88 -17.90
N TYR A 126 -1.94 36.07 -17.52
CA TYR A 126 -2.76 37.20 -17.92
C TYR A 126 -2.68 38.30 -16.86
N LEU A 127 -2.45 39.53 -17.33
CA LEU A 127 -2.15 40.69 -16.51
C LEU A 127 -3.13 41.82 -16.84
N ASN A 128 -3.38 42.70 -15.87
CA ASN A 128 -4.32 43.82 -16.01
C ASN A 128 -5.72 43.34 -16.45
N CYS A 129 -6.29 42.45 -15.65
CA CYS A 129 -7.60 41.84 -15.87
C CYS A 129 -8.72 42.59 -15.17
N THR A 130 -9.91 42.59 -15.77
CA THR A 130 -11.14 43.07 -15.12
C THR A 130 -11.61 42.08 -14.05
N ALA A 131 -12.37 42.58 -13.06
CA ALA A 131 -12.93 41.75 -11.98
C ALA A 131 -13.84 40.61 -12.48
N ALA A 132 -14.44 40.76 -13.66
CA ALA A 132 -15.28 39.74 -14.29
C ALA A 132 -14.53 38.42 -14.59
N ILE A 133 -13.19 38.48 -14.76
CA ILE A 133 -12.37 37.29 -15.02
C ILE A 133 -12.11 36.47 -13.75
N LEU A 134 -12.33 37.01 -12.56
CA LEU A 134 -12.18 36.28 -11.28
C LEU A 134 -13.20 35.15 -11.10
N ASN A 135 -14.30 35.17 -11.87
CA ASN A 135 -15.31 34.11 -11.91
C ASN A 135 -15.00 33.00 -12.95
N SER A 136 -13.86 33.08 -13.62
CA SER A 136 -13.40 32.13 -14.64
C SER A 136 -12.60 30.98 -13.99
N PRO A 137 -12.51 29.77 -14.59
CA PRO A 137 -11.68 28.66 -14.09
C PRO A 137 -10.16 28.90 -14.14
N LEU A 138 -9.71 30.15 -14.28
CA LEU A 138 -8.29 30.53 -14.27
C LEU A 138 -7.80 30.66 -12.83
N ASN A 139 -6.52 30.33 -12.59
CA ASN A 139 -5.95 30.49 -11.26
C ASN A 139 -5.56 31.96 -11.01
N CYS A 140 -6.46 32.72 -10.40
CA CYS A 140 -6.28 34.12 -10.05
C CYS A 140 -5.96 34.35 -8.56
N THR A 141 -5.59 33.31 -7.79
CA THR A 141 -5.31 33.46 -6.36
C THR A 141 -4.11 34.37 -6.10
N ALA A 142 -4.04 34.99 -4.92
CA ALA A 142 -2.89 35.81 -4.51
C ALA A 142 -1.55 35.03 -4.47
N THR A 143 -1.62 33.70 -4.40
CA THR A 143 -0.47 32.78 -4.47
C THR A 143 -0.15 32.28 -5.88
N SER A 144 -0.85 32.77 -6.91
CA SER A 144 -0.65 32.33 -8.29
C SER A 144 0.69 32.80 -8.86
N LEU A 145 1.21 32.06 -9.85
CA LEU A 145 2.44 32.41 -10.57
C LEU A 145 2.38 33.79 -11.21
N CYS A 146 1.18 34.25 -11.55
CA CYS A 146 0.99 35.58 -12.10
C CYS A 146 1.33 36.67 -11.07
N HIS A 147 0.90 36.51 -9.81
CA HIS A 147 1.21 37.47 -8.75
C HIS A 147 2.69 37.43 -8.36
N ALA A 148 3.31 36.24 -8.36
CA ALA A 148 4.76 36.12 -8.17
C ALA A 148 5.54 36.90 -9.25
N TYR A 149 5.15 36.75 -10.51
CA TYR A 149 5.75 37.47 -11.64
C TYR A 149 5.54 38.99 -11.58
N ALA A 150 4.30 39.42 -11.34
CA ALA A 150 3.92 40.83 -11.28
C ALA A 150 4.61 41.59 -10.14
N ASN A 151 4.92 40.89 -9.03
CA ASN A 151 5.66 41.45 -7.92
C ASN A 151 7.17 41.60 -8.19
N ALA A 152 7.75 40.77 -9.06
CA ALA A 152 9.20 40.68 -9.25
C ALA A 152 9.76 41.50 -10.43
N THR A 153 9.00 41.73 -11.52
CA THR A 153 9.55 42.23 -12.81
C THR A 153 9.27 43.70 -13.16
N ALA A 154 8.86 44.50 -12.18
CA ALA A 154 8.74 45.98 -12.20
C ALA A 154 7.47 46.64 -12.80
N GLY A 155 7.02 47.68 -12.09
CA GLY A 155 6.27 48.83 -12.63
C GLY A 155 4.74 48.77 -12.52
N ALA A 156 4.08 48.75 -13.68
CA ALA A 156 2.66 49.10 -13.84
C ALA A 156 1.66 47.94 -13.64
N CYS A 157 2.11 46.68 -13.56
CA CYS A 157 1.23 45.51 -13.43
C CYS A 157 0.96 45.06 -11.99
N ARG A 158 1.68 45.61 -11.01
CA ARG A 158 1.78 45.09 -9.63
C ARG A 158 0.47 45.16 -8.84
N SER A 159 -0.38 46.14 -9.15
CA SER A 159 -1.65 46.41 -8.45
C SER A 159 -2.89 45.96 -9.23
N THR A 160 -2.72 45.24 -10.34
CA THR A 160 -3.84 44.84 -11.21
C THR A 160 -4.23 43.38 -11.02
N PRO A 161 -5.53 43.02 -11.10
CA PRO A 161 -5.96 41.62 -11.06
C PRO A 161 -5.27 40.80 -12.15
N CYS A 162 -4.81 39.60 -11.80
CA CYS A 162 -4.00 38.81 -12.70
C CYS A 162 -4.17 37.30 -12.44
N CYS A 163 -4.05 36.50 -13.51
CA CYS A 163 -4.40 35.08 -13.50
C CYS A 163 -3.37 34.24 -14.25
N ALA A 164 -3.10 33.03 -13.78
CA ALA A 164 -2.22 32.08 -14.44
C ALA A 164 -3.02 30.93 -15.08
N PHE A 165 -2.56 30.48 -16.24
CA PHE A 165 -3.14 29.38 -17.00
C PHE A 165 -2.03 28.55 -17.66
N ARG A 166 -2.04 27.24 -17.44
CA ARG A 166 -1.17 26.33 -18.20
C ARG A 166 -1.94 25.79 -19.38
N ALA A 167 -1.43 26.03 -20.60
CA ALA A 167 -2.00 25.42 -21.79
C ALA A 167 -1.93 23.89 -21.65
N GLY A 168 -3.03 23.16 -21.89
CA GLY A 168 -3.02 21.71 -21.69
C GLY A 168 -4.17 20.97 -22.35
N GLY A 169 -3.84 20.15 -23.35
CA GLY A 169 -4.61 18.95 -23.71
C GLY A 169 -5.64 19.06 -24.84
N SER A 170 -5.84 20.23 -25.45
CA SER A 170 -6.70 20.35 -26.63
C SER A 170 -5.87 20.59 -27.90
N THR A 171 -6.17 19.85 -28.97
CA THR A 171 -5.66 20.10 -30.33
C THR A 171 -6.24 21.38 -30.96
N THR A 172 -7.05 22.14 -30.22
CA THR A 172 -7.79 23.32 -30.68
C THR A 172 -7.37 24.63 -30.01
N ALA A 173 -6.21 24.69 -29.35
CA ALA A 173 -5.70 25.96 -28.80
C ALA A 173 -5.00 26.79 -29.89
N TYR A 174 -5.77 27.65 -30.57
CA TYR A 174 -5.29 28.50 -31.68
C TYR A 174 -5.15 29.99 -31.32
N ARG A 175 -5.33 30.42 -30.06
CA ARG A 175 -5.26 31.85 -29.70
C ARG A 175 -4.94 32.13 -28.23
N ILE A 176 -4.23 33.21 -27.99
CA ILE A 176 -4.03 33.89 -26.69
C ILE A 176 -4.68 35.27 -26.81
N ARG A 177 -5.74 35.52 -26.03
CA ARG A 177 -6.59 36.70 -26.22
C ARG A 177 -6.33 37.76 -25.17
N VAL A 178 -6.05 38.98 -25.60
CA VAL A 178 -6.11 40.18 -24.77
C VAL A 178 -7.17 41.15 -25.31
N ARG A 179 -7.93 41.81 -24.43
CA ARG A 179 -9.05 42.70 -24.79
C ARG A 179 -9.28 43.75 -23.69
N GLN A 180 -9.86 44.90 -24.03
CA GLN A 180 -10.18 45.95 -23.05
C GLN A 180 -11.13 45.47 -21.94
N ALA A 181 -12.14 44.67 -22.27
CA ALA A 181 -13.13 44.15 -21.31
C ALA A 181 -12.66 42.91 -20.52
N GLY A 182 -11.45 42.41 -20.77
CA GLY A 182 -10.89 41.21 -20.15
C GLY A 182 -9.52 41.48 -19.53
N CYS A 183 -8.50 40.76 -19.97
CA CYS A 183 -7.11 41.05 -19.62
C CYS A 183 -6.43 41.85 -20.73
N ARG A 184 -5.75 42.94 -20.34
CA ARG A 184 -5.13 43.89 -21.27
C ARG A 184 -3.69 43.52 -21.62
N ALA A 185 -3.09 42.56 -20.93
CA ALA A 185 -1.74 42.09 -21.15
C ALA A 185 -1.59 40.58 -20.89
N TYR A 186 -0.55 39.97 -21.48
CA TYR A 186 -0.14 38.60 -21.16
C TYR A 186 1.38 38.41 -21.24
N ARG A 187 1.85 37.36 -20.57
CA ARG A 187 3.19 36.76 -20.73
C ARG A 187 3.05 35.25 -20.87
N SER A 188 4.00 34.62 -21.57
CA SER A 188 4.03 33.17 -21.73
C SER A 188 5.44 32.68 -21.49
N PHE A 189 5.55 31.50 -20.87
CA PHE A 189 6.80 30.84 -20.57
C PHE A 189 6.74 29.38 -20.99
N VAL A 190 7.71 28.95 -21.79
CA VAL A 190 7.81 27.56 -22.27
C VAL A 190 8.53 26.74 -21.20
N GLY A 191 7.88 25.68 -20.68
CA GLY A 191 8.51 24.77 -19.73
C GLY A 191 8.80 25.35 -18.35
N LEU A 192 8.06 26.38 -17.93
CA LEU A 192 8.25 27.06 -16.63
C LEU A 192 8.17 26.09 -15.45
N ASP A 193 9.21 26.11 -14.61
CA ASP A 193 9.25 25.44 -13.31
C ASP A 193 8.80 26.42 -12.21
N PRO A 194 7.62 26.22 -11.58
CA PRO A 194 7.10 27.12 -10.56
C PRO A 194 7.91 27.11 -9.25
N GLY A 195 8.79 26.13 -9.04
CA GLY A 195 9.64 26.03 -7.85
C GLY A 195 10.88 26.93 -7.88
N LEU A 196 11.17 27.56 -9.02
CA LEU A 196 12.28 28.50 -9.17
C LEU A 196 11.84 29.94 -8.88
N PRO A 197 12.71 30.79 -8.32
CA PRO A 197 12.44 32.22 -8.20
C PRO A 197 12.36 32.88 -9.59
N VAL A 198 11.62 34.00 -9.68
CA VAL A 198 11.23 34.63 -10.96
C VAL A 198 12.43 35.08 -11.81
N ASP A 199 13.53 35.46 -11.17
CA ASP A 199 14.82 35.79 -11.81
C ASP A 199 15.44 34.60 -12.56
N ARG A 200 15.10 33.37 -12.18
CA ARG A 200 15.54 32.12 -12.83
C ARG A 200 14.52 31.54 -13.80
N TRP A 201 13.40 32.22 -14.04
CA TRP A 201 12.43 31.76 -15.01
C TRP A 201 12.98 31.86 -16.44
N PRO A 202 12.53 30.99 -17.36
CA PRO A 202 12.93 31.07 -18.76
C PRO A 202 12.52 32.41 -19.36
N ARG A 203 13.18 32.82 -20.46
CA ARG A 203 12.77 34.03 -21.18
C ARG A 203 11.33 33.87 -21.72
N PRO A 204 10.55 34.96 -21.79
CA PRO A 204 9.19 34.89 -22.34
C PRO A 204 9.17 34.32 -23.76
N GLY A 205 8.29 33.35 -23.99
CA GLY A 205 8.17 32.64 -25.25
C GLY A 205 6.83 31.90 -25.36
N VAL A 206 6.34 31.77 -26.59
CA VAL A 206 5.17 30.94 -26.94
C VAL A 206 5.64 29.85 -27.90
N GLU A 207 5.60 28.60 -27.45
CA GLU A 207 5.90 27.43 -28.27
C GLU A 207 4.68 27.03 -29.12
N LEU A 208 4.91 26.93 -30.42
CA LEU A 208 3.98 26.46 -31.44
C LEU A 208 4.46 25.11 -32.00
N GLN A 209 3.52 24.21 -32.25
CA GLN A 209 3.74 22.95 -32.97
C GLN A 209 3.19 23.09 -34.39
N TRP A 210 3.96 22.66 -35.40
CA TRP A 210 3.43 22.52 -36.76
C TRP A 210 2.99 21.09 -37.07
N ALA A 211 2.01 20.94 -37.97
CA ALA A 211 1.54 19.66 -38.47
C ALA A 211 2.49 19.06 -39.52
N LEU A 212 2.38 17.76 -39.81
CA LEU A 212 3.15 17.15 -40.89
C LEU A 212 2.55 17.51 -42.26
N PRO A 213 3.36 17.90 -43.26
CA PRO A 213 2.88 18.21 -44.60
C PRO A 213 2.44 16.94 -45.33
N ALA A 214 1.36 17.06 -46.09
CA ALA A 214 1.00 16.06 -47.10
C ALA A 214 1.98 16.12 -48.29
N GLU A 215 1.84 15.19 -49.23
CA GLU A 215 2.61 15.20 -50.48
C GLU A 215 2.40 16.52 -51.26
N PRO A 216 3.44 17.08 -51.90
CA PRO A 216 3.36 18.39 -52.55
C PRO A 216 2.36 18.39 -53.71
N THR A 217 1.72 19.55 -53.93
CA THR A 217 0.77 19.73 -55.04
C THR A 217 1.50 19.85 -56.38
N CYS A 218 0.90 19.35 -57.46
CA CYS A 218 1.46 19.38 -58.81
C CYS A 218 0.43 19.91 -59.82
N GLY A 219 0.89 20.70 -60.80
CA GLY A 219 0.14 21.08 -61.98
C GLY A 219 0.29 20.05 -63.12
N GLY A 220 1.44 19.38 -63.18
CA GLY A 220 1.73 18.28 -64.11
C GLY A 220 2.85 17.37 -63.60
N GLN A 221 3.18 16.33 -64.37
CA GLN A 221 4.19 15.34 -63.96
C GLN A 221 5.59 15.94 -63.78
N GLY A 222 5.92 17.04 -64.46
CA GLY A 222 7.22 17.73 -64.34
C GLY A 222 7.45 18.41 -62.98
N ASP A 223 6.40 18.59 -62.18
CA ASP A 223 6.49 19.16 -60.83
C ASP A 223 6.83 18.09 -59.77
N CYS A 224 6.85 16.82 -60.17
CA CYS A 224 7.10 15.67 -59.31
C CYS A 224 8.48 15.07 -59.57
N GLY A 225 9.15 14.62 -58.50
CA GLY A 225 10.41 13.88 -58.62
C GLY A 225 10.23 12.53 -59.36
N PRO A 226 11.35 11.91 -59.82
CA PRO A 226 11.34 10.68 -60.61
C PRO A 226 10.70 9.49 -59.90
N ASP A 227 10.61 9.56 -58.57
CA ASP A 227 10.05 8.55 -57.67
C ASP A 227 8.57 8.80 -57.31
N SER A 228 7.90 9.74 -57.99
CA SER A 228 6.52 10.13 -57.68
C SER A 228 5.70 10.48 -58.93
N THR A 229 4.39 10.25 -58.88
CA THR A 229 3.45 10.54 -59.98
C THR A 229 2.43 11.60 -59.58
N CYS A 230 2.18 12.58 -60.47
CA CYS A 230 1.17 13.62 -60.28
C CYS A 230 -0.26 13.06 -60.47
N ARG A 231 -0.98 12.80 -59.37
CA ARG A 231 -2.36 12.26 -59.40
C ARG A 231 -3.34 13.17 -58.64
N PRO A 232 -4.64 13.13 -58.98
CA PRO A 232 -5.67 13.81 -58.21
C PRO A 232 -5.65 13.39 -56.74
N ASP A 233 -5.77 14.37 -55.83
CA ASP A 233 -5.87 14.12 -54.40
C ASP A 233 -7.25 13.49 -54.06
N PRO A 234 -7.30 12.25 -53.54
CA PRO A 234 -8.56 11.56 -53.27
C PRO A 234 -9.36 12.17 -52.10
N ASN A 235 -8.74 13.01 -51.26
CA ASN A 235 -9.37 13.59 -50.06
C ASN A 235 -9.79 15.05 -50.23
N SER A 236 -9.69 15.62 -51.43
CA SER A 236 -10.04 17.02 -51.71
C SER A 236 -11.22 17.13 -52.68
N ASN A 237 -12.25 17.89 -52.30
CA ASN A 237 -13.41 18.21 -53.16
C ASN A 237 -13.10 19.26 -54.26
N ARG A 238 -11.85 19.74 -54.35
CA ARG A 238 -11.37 20.66 -55.40
C ARG A 238 -10.37 19.92 -56.30
N ARG A 239 -10.25 20.32 -57.58
CA ARG A 239 -9.31 19.77 -58.60
C ARG A 239 -7.82 19.94 -58.24
N VAL A 240 -7.38 19.46 -57.08
CA VAL A 240 -6.01 19.53 -56.59
C VAL A 240 -5.32 18.20 -56.92
N ARG A 241 -4.14 18.26 -57.53
CA ARG A 241 -3.30 17.08 -57.80
C ARG A 241 -2.04 17.15 -56.93
N ARG A 242 -1.50 16.00 -56.55
CA ARG A 242 -0.30 15.85 -55.71
C ARG A 242 0.66 14.80 -56.26
N CYS A 243 1.93 14.92 -55.88
CA CYS A 243 2.99 13.98 -56.24
C CYS A 243 2.98 12.76 -55.30
N PHE A 244 2.27 11.70 -55.67
CA PHE A 244 2.23 10.47 -54.88
C PHE A 244 3.42 9.57 -55.19
N CYS A 245 4.07 9.04 -54.16
CA CYS A 245 5.21 8.14 -54.34
C CYS A 245 4.86 6.90 -55.18
N HIS A 246 5.82 6.43 -55.97
CA HIS A 246 5.72 5.18 -56.74
C HIS A 246 5.56 3.97 -55.81
N SER A 247 5.01 2.88 -56.36
CA SER A 247 4.78 1.64 -55.61
C SER A 247 6.08 1.13 -54.96
N GLY A 248 6.06 0.93 -53.64
CA GLY A 248 7.22 0.51 -52.85
C GLY A 248 7.98 1.63 -52.13
N LEU A 249 7.68 2.89 -52.46
CA LEU A 249 8.23 4.08 -51.79
C LEU A 249 7.19 4.71 -50.86
N ARG A 250 7.64 5.38 -49.79
CA ARG A 250 6.78 6.11 -48.85
C ARG A 250 7.20 7.56 -48.74
N TRP A 251 6.22 8.46 -48.60
CA TRP A 251 6.45 9.88 -48.34
C TRP A 251 7.08 10.06 -46.95
N ASP A 252 8.26 10.65 -46.91
CA ASP A 252 8.87 11.17 -45.69
C ASP A 252 8.52 12.66 -45.57
N PRO A 253 7.61 13.03 -44.65
CA PRO A 253 7.13 14.40 -44.53
C PRO A 253 8.13 15.35 -43.84
N VAL A 254 9.25 14.84 -43.31
CA VAL A 254 10.33 15.65 -42.69
C VAL A 254 11.43 15.91 -43.71
N ALA A 255 11.81 14.90 -44.50
CA ALA A 255 12.78 15.04 -45.57
C ALA A 255 12.18 15.57 -46.88
N GLY A 256 10.85 15.51 -47.02
CA GLY A 256 10.12 15.95 -48.20
C GLY A 256 10.32 15.05 -49.43
N VAL A 257 10.71 13.78 -49.26
CA VAL A 257 11.07 12.88 -50.37
C VAL A 257 10.41 11.51 -50.25
N CYS A 258 10.33 10.77 -51.36
CA CYS A 258 9.89 9.38 -51.40
C CYS A 258 11.07 8.45 -51.06
N VAL A 259 10.98 7.67 -49.98
CA VAL A 259 12.04 6.77 -49.53
C VAL A 259 11.68 5.30 -49.70
N THR A 260 12.66 4.47 -50.05
CA THR A 260 12.50 3.01 -50.11
C THR A 260 12.24 2.46 -48.72
N GLY A 261 11.13 1.77 -48.52
CA GLY A 261 10.89 1.05 -47.29
C GLY A 261 11.86 -0.13 -47.15
N LEU A 262 13.01 0.05 -46.49
CA LEU A 262 13.85 -1.07 -46.07
C LEU A 262 13.08 -1.90 -45.03
N THR A 263 12.44 -3.00 -45.47
CA THR A 263 12.88 -4.40 -45.26
C THR A 263 11.77 -5.35 -45.72
N SER A 264 11.91 -6.02 -46.87
CA SER A 264 10.91 -6.96 -47.40
C SER A 264 11.51 -8.27 -47.93
N GLY A 265 12.41 -8.88 -47.15
CA GLY A 265 12.85 -10.26 -47.39
C GLY A 265 12.93 -11.08 -46.11
N LEU A 266 13.84 -10.70 -45.20
CA LEU A 266 13.99 -11.38 -43.91
C LEU A 266 12.94 -10.95 -42.88
N GLY A 267 12.46 -9.71 -42.99
CA GLY A 267 11.37 -9.20 -42.16
C GLY A 267 10.04 -9.90 -42.43
N ALA A 268 9.70 -10.23 -43.70
CA ALA A 268 8.40 -10.80 -44.03
C ALA A 268 8.23 -12.25 -43.55
N THR A 269 9.30 -13.05 -43.50
CA THR A 269 9.27 -14.41 -42.95
C THR A 269 9.27 -14.40 -41.41
N LEU A 270 10.04 -13.51 -40.77
CA LEU A 270 9.99 -13.28 -39.33
C LEU A 270 8.65 -12.67 -38.89
N ILE A 271 8.07 -11.76 -39.67
CA ILE A 271 6.76 -11.15 -39.43
C ILE A 271 5.66 -12.13 -39.75
N SER A 272 5.75 -12.97 -40.78
CA SER A 272 4.74 -14.01 -41.05
C SER A 272 4.78 -15.11 -40.01
N THR A 273 5.95 -15.52 -39.52
CA THR A 273 6.08 -16.48 -38.41
C THR A 273 5.68 -15.84 -37.09
N LEU A 274 5.98 -14.56 -36.85
CA LEU A 274 5.52 -13.80 -35.69
C LEU A 274 4.01 -13.53 -35.77
N ILE A 275 3.43 -13.24 -36.93
CA ILE A 275 1.99 -13.06 -37.12
C ILE A 275 1.30 -14.42 -37.00
N ALA A 276 1.85 -15.50 -37.55
CA ALA A 276 1.33 -16.85 -37.35
C ALA A 276 1.46 -17.29 -35.89
N PHE A 277 2.54 -16.94 -35.19
CA PHE A 277 2.74 -17.20 -33.76
C PHE A 277 1.86 -16.30 -32.89
N LEU A 278 1.66 -15.04 -33.25
CA LEU A 278 0.76 -14.09 -32.57
C LEU A 278 -0.70 -14.39 -32.88
N ALA A 279 -1.01 -14.87 -34.08
CA ALA A 279 -2.33 -15.35 -34.47
C ALA A 279 -2.58 -16.71 -33.83
N TYR A 280 -1.61 -17.62 -33.75
CA TYR A 280 -1.69 -18.84 -32.97
C TYR A 280 -1.81 -18.52 -31.47
N LYS A 281 -1.07 -17.55 -30.93
CA LYS A 281 -1.17 -17.10 -29.54
C LYS A 281 -2.46 -16.32 -29.28
N ARG A 282 -3.00 -15.59 -30.26
CA ARG A 282 -4.30 -14.90 -30.19
C ARG A 282 -5.44 -15.90 -30.33
N HIS A 283 -5.33 -16.89 -31.20
CA HIS A 283 -6.31 -17.95 -31.42
C HIS A 283 -6.25 -18.99 -30.30
N ARG A 284 -5.07 -19.23 -29.72
CA ARG A 284 -4.86 -19.97 -28.47
C ARG A 284 -5.34 -19.16 -27.28
N ARG A 285 -5.10 -17.85 -27.17
CA ARG A 285 -5.73 -16.98 -26.15
C ARG A 285 -7.24 -16.93 -26.29
N ILE A 286 -7.78 -16.82 -27.50
CA ILE A 286 -9.24 -16.80 -27.75
C ILE A 286 -9.83 -18.19 -27.50
N ARG A 287 -9.14 -19.27 -27.86
CA ARG A 287 -9.55 -20.65 -27.56
C ARG A 287 -9.41 -20.95 -26.07
N ASP A 288 -8.36 -20.49 -25.41
CA ASP A 288 -8.12 -20.63 -23.98
C ASP A 288 -9.08 -19.74 -23.19
N GLU A 289 -9.45 -18.55 -23.67
CA GLU A 289 -10.49 -17.69 -23.10
C GLU A 289 -11.88 -18.31 -23.31
N LYS A 290 -12.18 -18.82 -24.52
CA LYS A 290 -13.42 -19.59 -24.77
C LYS A 290 -13.48 -20.87 -23.94
N ASN A 291 -12.35 -21.55 -23.75
CA ASN A 291 -12.24 -22.74 -22.90
C ASN A 291 -12.25 -22.38 -21.41
N ARG A 292 -11.74 -21.21 -21.01
CA ARG A 292 -11.80 -20.69 -19.64
C ARG A 292 -13.23 -20.31 -19.32
N ILE A 293 -13.89 -19.54 -20.19
CA ILE A 293 -15.31 -19.23 -20.10
C ILE A 293 -16.14 -20.52 -20.13
N ALA A 294 -15.81 -21.53 -20.94
CA ALA A 294 -16.50 -22.82 -20.95
C ALA A 294 -16.27 -23.64 -19.66
N ARG A 295 -15.06 -23.63 -19.09
CA ARG A 295 -14.75 -24.24 -17.78
C ARG A 295 -15.37 -23.48 -16.62
N GLU A 296 -15.38 -22.15 -16.66
CA GLU A 296 -16.07 -21.25 -15.70
C GLU A 296 -17.59 -21.46 -15.77
N ARG A 297 -18.15 -21.62 -16.99
CA ARG A 297 -19.54 -22.05 -17.20
C ARG A 297 -19.82 -23.43 -16.59
N GLN A 298 -18.94 -24.42 -16.80
CA GLN A 298 -19.05 -25.73 -16.15
C GLN A 298 -18.89 -25.66 -14.63
N LEU A 299 -18.02 -24.80 -14.11
CA LEU A 299 -17.84 -24.60 -12.66
C LEU A 299 -19.05 -23.91 -12.03
N ILE A 300 -19.65 -22.91 -12.67
CA ILE A 300 -20.89 -22.28 -12.22
C ILE A 300 -22.05 -23.29 -12.24
N LEU A 301 -22.14 -24.12 -13.29
CA LEU A 301 -23.13 -25.20 -13.42
C LEU A 301 -22.94 -26.31 -12.36
N ASN A 302 -21.69 -26.64 -12.01
CA ASN A 302 -21.37 -27.69 -11.03
C ASN A 302 -21.38 -27.19 -9.57
N SER A 303 -21.13 -25.89 -9.33
CA SER A 303 -21.11 -25.27 -7.99
C SER A 303 -22.50 -24.78 -7.55
N GLY A 304 -23.44 -24.64 -8.48
CA GLY A 304 -24.84 -24.36 -8.20
C GLY A 304 -25.52 -25.59 -7.62
N GLY A 305 -25.39 -25.81 -6.31
CA GLY A 305 -26.25 -26.76 -5.61
C GLY A 305 -27.71 -26.33 -5.76
N ALA A 306 -28.48 -27.03 -6.61
CA ALA A 306 -29.95 -27.06 -6.74
C ALA A 306 -30.80 -25.76 -6.74
N THR A 307 -30.29 -24.54 -6.47
CA THR A 307 -31.14 -23.38 -6.11
C THR A 307 -31.05 -22.16 -7.05
N ALA A 308 -29.93 -21.91 -7.74
CA ALA A 308 -29.75 -20.73 -8.61
C ALA A 308 -30.15 -21.03 -10.07
N LYS A 309 -31.11 -20.27 -10.63
CA LYS A 309 -31.60 -20.47 -12.02
C LYS A 309 -30.62 -19.89 -13.06
N LEU A 310 -30.45 -20.57 -14.18
CA LEU A 310 -29.69 -20.04 -15.33
C LEU A 310 -30.62 -19.29 -16.27
N PHE A 311 -30.35 -18.01 -16.53
CA PHE A 311 -31.12 -17.18 -17.44
C PHE A 311 -30.40 -17.03 -18.79
N THR A 312 -31.18 -17.04 -19.87
CA THR A 312 -30.64 -16.80 -21.22
C THR A 312 -30.36 -15.31 -21.45
N GLY A 313 -29.39 -15.01 -22.31
CA GLY A 313 -29.04 -13.63 -22.67
C GLY A 313 -30.20 -12.89 -23.32
N LYS A 314 -31.06 -13.61 -24.06
CA LYS A 314 -32.27 -13.06 -24.69
C LYS A 314 -33.31 -12.66 -23.63
N GLN A 315 -33.53 -13.49 -22.62
CA GLN A 315 -34.44 -13.17 -21.51
C GLN A 315 -33.98 -11.92 -20.76
N ILE A 316 -32.69 -11.84 -20.40
CA ILE A 316 -32.15 -10.68 -19.66
C ILE A 316 -32.18 -9.39 -20.49
N LYS A 317 -31.81 -9.45 -21.77
CA LYS A 317 -31.90 -8.28 -22.66
C LYS A 317 -33.34 -7.79 -22.81
N ARG A 318 -34.31 -8.69 -22.93
CA ARG A 318 -35.73 -8.30 -22.98
C ARG A 318 -36.19 -7.70 -21.65
N ALA A 319 -35.86 -8.34 -20.53
CA ALA A 319 -36.28 -7.93 -19.19
C ALA A 319 -35.71 -6.58 -18.75
N THR A 320 -34.50 -6.24 -19.19
CA THR A 320 -33.82 -4.96 -18.89
C THR A 320 -34.09 -3.86 -19.93
N ASN A 321 -34.89 -4.14 -20.97
CA ASN A 321 -35.05 -3.29 -22.15
C ASN A 321 -33.69 -2.89 -22.77
N ASN A 322 -32.90 -3.91 -23.10
CA ASN A 322 -31.55 -3.82 -23.65
C ASN A 322 -30.61 -2.95 -22.79
N PHE A 323 -30.66 -3.16 -21.46
CA PHE A 323 -29.89 -2.38 -20.48
C PHE A 323 -30.13 -0.86 -20.58
N SER A 324 -31.39 -0.45 -20.79
CA SER A 324 -31.76 0.98 -20.85
C SER A 324 -31.33 1.72 -19.59
N ARG A 325 -30.86 2.96 -19.77
CA ARG A 325 -30.52 3.85 -18.65
C ARG A 325 -31.71 4.16 -17.75
N ASP A 326 -32.94 4.11 -18.26
CA ASP A 326 -34.15 4.34 -17.47
C ASP A 326 -34.38 3.25 -16.42
N ASN A 327 -33.79 2.06 -16.64
CA ASN A 327 -33.84 0.93 -15.71
C ASN A 327 -32.61 0.89 -14.79
N LEU A 328 -31.67 1.84 -14.89
CA LEU A 328 -30.46 1.85 -14.06
C LEU A 328 -30.82 2.20 -12.61
N LEU A 329 -30.59 1.26 -11.69
CA LEU A 329 -30.79 1.43 -10.26
C LEU A 329 -29.57 2.04 -9.58
N GLY A 330 -28.36 1.75 -10.09
CA GLY A 330 -27.12 2.29 -9.54
C GLY A 330 -25.88 1.90 -10.35
N SER A 331 -24.82 2.71 -10.26
CA SER A 331 -23.52 2.46 -10.89
C SER A 331 -22.41 2.64 -9.86
N GLY A 332 -21.58 1.61 -9.65
CA GLY A 332 -20.53 1.58 -8.63
C GLY A 332 -19.17 1.12 -9.16
N GLY A 333 -18.22 0.90 -8.25
CA GLY A 333 -16.89 0.37 -8.58
C GLY A 333 -16.91 -1.07 -9.12
N TYR A 334 -17.98 -1.82 -8.83
CA TYR A 334 -18.10 -3.25 -9.14
C TYR A 334 -19.05 -3.57 -10.30
N GLY A 335 -19.75 -2.57 -10.85
CA GLY A 335 -20.71 -2.80 -11.93
C GLY A 335 -21.85 -1.80 -11.97
N GLU A 336 -22.79 -2.07 -12.87
CA GLU A 336 -24.07 -1.37 -13.02
C GLU A 336 -25.20 -2.33 -12.65
N VAL A 337 -26.22 -1.84 -11.96
CA VAL A 337 -27.38 -2.64 -11.54
C VAL A 337 -28.63 -2.09 -12.22
N TYR A 338 -29.38 -2.98 -12.87
CA TYR A 338 -30.60 -2.63 -13.61
C TYR A 338 -31.82 -3.29 -13.01
N ARG A 339 -32.93 -2.56 -12.97
CA ARG A 339 -34.26 -3.13 -12.75
C ARG A 339 -34.64 -3.95 -13.99
N ALA A 340 -35.13 -5.16 -13.77
CA ALA A 340 -35.61 -6.00 -14.86
C ALA A 340 -36.93 -6.65 -14.50
N ILE A 341 -37.78 -6.86 -15.50
CA ILE A 341 -39.06 -7.54 -15.35
C ILE A 341 -38.95 -8.88 -16.08
N LEU A 342 -38.82 -9.97 -15.32
CA LEU A 342 -38.74 -11.32 -15.85
C LEU A 342 -40.14 -11.90 -16.01
N LEU A 343 -40.40 -12.49 -17.18
CA LEU A 343 -41.53 -13.36 -17.43
C LEU A 343 -41.06 -14.80 -17.23
N LEU A 344 -41.61 -15.48 -16.23
CA LEU A 344 -41.33 -16.87 -15.95
C LEU A 344 -42.52 -17.71 -16.42
N ASP A 345 -42.24 -18.63 -17.34
CA ASP A 345 -43.18 -19.66 -17.74
C ASP A 345 -43.04 -20.81 -16.73
N ASP A 346 -44.11 -21.10 -16.00
CA ASP A 346 -44.15 -22.26 -15.10
C ASP A 346 -44.42 -23.52 -15.94
N PRO A 347 -43.51 -24.51 -15.97
CA PRO A 347 -43.75 -25.75 -16.71
C PRO A 347 -44.88 -26.61 -16.14
N THR A 348 -45.42 -26.27 -14.95
CA THR A 348 -46.50 -27.01 -14.28
C THR A 348 -47.85 -26.28 -14.30
N THR A 349 -47.91 -25.01 -14.70
CA THR A 349 -49.16 -24.23 -14.82
C THR A 349 -49.13 -23.32 -16.05
N THR A 350 -50.26 -23.16 -16.75
CA THR A 350 -50.39 -22.28 -17.95
C THR A 350 -50.31 -20.78 -17.61
N THR A 351 -49.74 -20.40 -16.46
CA THR A 351 -49.76 -19.04 -15.92
C THR A 351 -48.37 -18.41 -16.01
N THR A 352 -48.20 -17.41 -16.87
CA THR A 352 -46.95 -16.63 -16.94
C THR A 352 -46.87 -15.69 -15.75
N THR A 353 -45.91 -15.91 -14.84
CA THR A 353 -45.69 -15.05 -13.67
C THR A 353 -44.68 -13.96 -13.99
N THR A 354 -45.02 -12.72 -13.64
CA THR A 354 -44.13 -11.56 -13.83
C THR A 354 -43.41 -11.27 -12.52
N THR A 355 -42.07 -11.37 -12.51
CA THR A 355 -41.24 -11.11 -11.33
C THR A 355 -40.29 -9.94 -11.60
N THR A 356 -40.30 -8.94 -10.72
CA THR A 356 -39.30 -7.85 -10.77
C THR A 356 -38.01 -8.30 -10.10
N VAL A 357 -36.88 -8.11 -10.76
CA VAL A 357 -35.55 -8.51 -10.30
C VAL A 357 -34.53 -7.38 -10.49
N ALA A 358 -33.38 -7.51 -9.83
CA ALA A 358 -32.23 -6.65 -10.05
C ALA A 358 -31.12 -7.42 -10.78
N VAL A 359 -30.60 -6.87 -11.88
CA VAL A 359 -29.56 -7.48 -12.71
C VAL A 359 -28.27 -6.69 -12.55
N LYS A 360 -27.24 -7.31 -11.96
CA LYS A 360 -25.90 -6.72 -11.79
C LYS A 360 -25.00 -7.13 -12.96
N CYS A 361 -24.45 -6.13 -13.64
CA CYS A 361 -23.57 -6.24 -14.78
C CYS A 361 -22.15 -5.76 -14.41
N ALA A 362 -21.12 -6.59 -14.59
CA ALA A 362 -19.74 -6.16 -14.41
C ALA A 362 -19.30 -5.19 -15.53
N LYS A 363 -18.46 -4.21 -15.21
CA LYS A 363 -17.93 -3.23 -16.19
C LYS A 363 -16.93 -3.90 -17.17
N LEU A 364 -17.11 -3.66 -18.47
CA LEU A 364 -16.28 -4.22 -19.54
C LEU A 364 -14.78 -3.94 -19.32
N GLY A 365 -13.94 -4.97 -19.40
CA GLY A 365 -12.47 -4.84 -19.42
C GLY A 365 -11.77 -4.85 -18.04
N ASN A 366 -12.48 -5.11 -16.94
CA ASN A 366 -11.88 -5.25 -15.62
C ASN A 366 -11.79 -6.73 -15.19
N PRO A 367 -10.61 -7.39 -15.27
CA PRO A 367 -10.47 -8.81 -14.88
C PRO A 367 -10.81 -9.07 -13.40
N LYS A 368 -10.73 -8.05 -12.53
CA LYS A 368 -11.17 -8.19 -11.12
C LYS A 368 -12.69 -8.35 -10.98
N GLY A 369 -13.48 -7.85 -11.94
CA GLY A 369 -14.94 -7.95 -11.91
C GLY A 369 -15.44 -9.39 -12.12
N THR A 370 -14.73 -10.19 -12.92
CA THR A 370 -15.06 -11.60 -13.15
C THR A 370 -14.77 -12.46 -11.91
N ASP A 371 -13.64 -12.26 -11.24
CA ASP A 371 -13.28 -12.98 -10.01
C ASP A 371 -14.25 -12.67 -8.85
N GLN A 372 -14.67 -11.41 -8.72
CA GLN A 372 -15.66 -11.00 -7.72
C GLN A 372 -17.03 -11.64 -7.98
N LEU A 373 -17.43 -11.71 -9.25
CA LEU A 373 -18.69 -12.34 -9.64
C LEU A 373 -18.69 -13.84 -9.36
N LEU A 374 -17.60 -14.55 -9.67
CA LEU A 374 -17.45 -15.98 -9.33
C LEU A 374 -17.47 -16.22 -7.83
N ASN A 375 -16.86 -15.32 -7.06
CA ASN A 375 -16.88 -15.39 -5.60
C ASN A 375 -18.29 -15.15 -5.04
N GLU A 376 -19.04 -14.19 -5.58
CA GLU A 376 -20.44 -13.95 -5.23
C GLU A 376 -21.32 -15.17 -5.50
N VAL A 377 -21.20 -15.79 -6.68
CA VAL A 377 -21.95 -17.03 -6.99
C VAL A 377 -21.62 -18.13 -5.98
N ARG A 378 -20.33 -18.34 -5.67
CA ARG A 378 -19.91 -19.38 -4.73
C ARG A 378 -20.47 -19.17 -3.32
N ILE A 379 -20.49 -17.92 -2.83
CA ILE A 379 -20.94 -17.58 -1.48
C ILE A 379 -22.46 -17.55 -1.40
N LEU A 380 -23.12 -16.85 -2.34
CA LEU A 380 -24.56 -16.61 -2.28
C LEU A 380 -25.42 -17.82 -2.60
N CYS A 381 -24.89 -18.83 -3.30
CA CYS A 381 -25.56 -20.12 -3.45
C CYS A 381 -25.66 -20.91 -2.13
N GLN A 382 -24.86 -20.58 -1.12
CA GLN A 382 -24.77 -21.30 0.15
C GLN A 382 -25.54 -20.62 1.29
N VAL A 383 -25.99 -19.37 1.10
CA VAL A 383 -26.64 -18.57 2.14
C VAL A 383 -28.08 -18.24 1.78
N ASN A 384 -28.99 -18.43 2.73
CA ASN A 384 -30.38 -18.04 2.59
C ASN A 384 -30.88 -17.52 3.94
N HIS A 385 -31.07 -16.21 4.05
CA HIS A 385 -31.45 -15.55 5.30
C HIS A 385 -32.31 -14.33 5.00
N ARG A 386 -33.30 -14.03 5.86
CA ARG A 386 -34.25 -12.92 5.66
C ARG A 386 -33.58 -11.55 5.55
N SER A 387 -32.47 -11.36 6.26
CA SER A 387 -31.70 -10.09 6.30
C SER A 387 -30.54 -10.06 5.32
N LEU A 388 -30.47 -10.98 4.35
CA LEU A 388 -29.49 -10.97 3.28
C LEU A 388 -30.22 -10.89 1.93
N VAL A 389 -29.66 -10.18 0.96
CA VAL A 389 -30.23 -10.11 -0.40
C VAL A 389 -30.01 -11.44 -1.11
N ARG A 390 -31.09 -12.06 -1.56
CA ARG A 390 -31.06 -13.38 -2.19
C ARG A 390 -30.66 -13.32 -3.66
N LEU A 391 -29.71 -14.16 -4.04
CA LEU A 391 -29.37 -14.45 -5.43
C LEU A 391 -30.43 -15.40 -6.02
N LEU A 392 -31.07 -14.99 -7.12
CA LEU A 392 -32.06 -15.80 -7.84
C LEU A 392 -31.42 -16.67 -8.92
N GLY A 393 -30.31 -16.19 -9.50
CA GLY A 393 -29.66 -16.86 -10.60
C GLY A 393 -28.58 -16.03 -11.28
N CYS A 394 -28.10 -16.53 -12.42
CA CYS A 394 -27.08 -15.85 -13.22
C CYS A 394 -27.32 -16.04 -14.72
N CYS A 395 -26.70 -15.19 -15.54
CA CYS A 395 -26.63 -15.34 -16.99
C CYS A 395 -25.16 -15.30 -17.43
N VAL A 396 -24.74 -16.34 -18.16
CA VAL A 396 -23.33 -16.51 -18.60
C VAL A 396 -23.19 -16.52 -20.13
N GLU A 397 -24.29 -16.35 -20.87
CA GLU A 397 -24.33 -16.40 -22.34
C GLU A 397 -23.79 -15.12 -22.99
N LEU A 398 -23.95 -13.98 -22.32
CA LEU A 398 -23.53 -12.67 -22.81
C LEU A 398 -22.03 -12.43 -22.61
N ASP A 399 -21.48 -11.39 -23.25
CA ASP A 399 -20.04 -11.06 -23.22
C ASP A 399 -19.47 -10.85 -21.82
N GLN A 400 -20.33 -10.56 -20.83
CA GLN A 400 -20.00 -10.52 -19.41
C GLN A 400 -21.02 -11.35 -18.63
N PRO A 401 -20.60 -12.10 -17.60
CA PRO A 401 -21.52 -12.79 -16.73
C PRO A 401 -22.33 -11.78 -15.90
N LEU A 402 -23.61 -12.09 -15.69
CA LEU A 402 -24.58 -11.25 -15.01
C LEU A 402 -25.18 -12.00 -13.81
N LEU A 403 -25.44 -11.30 -12.72
CA LEU A 403 -26.09 -11.85 -11.53
C LEU A 403 -27.50 -11.28 -11.41
N VAL A 404 -28.45 -12.13 -11.04
CA VAL A 404 -29.87 -11.79 -10.91
C VAL A 404 -30.29 -11.95 -9.46
N TYR A 405 -30.70 -10.87 -8.81
CA TYR A 405 -31.12 -10.81 -7.41
C TYR A 405 -32.61 -10.50 -7.29
N GLU A 406 -33.16 -10.75 -6.11
CA GLU A 406 -34.44 -10.15 -5.74
C GLU A 406 -34.36 -8.61 -5.84
N TYR A 407 -35.43 -7.99 -6.33
CA TYR A 407 -35.50 -6.53 -6.38
C TYR A 407 -35.92 -5.98 -5.02
N ILE A 408 -35.13 -5.05 -4.48
CA ILE A 408 -35.38 -4.39 -3.20
C ILE A 408 -35.84 -2.94 -3.46
N PRO A 409 -37.11 -2.58 -3.21
CA PRO A 409 -37.72 -1.38 -3.79
C PRO A 409 -37.34 -0.06 -3.13
N ASN A 410 -36.97 -0.06 -1.84
CA ASN A 410 -36.68 1.19 -1.12
C ASN A 410 -35.20 1.61 -1.21
N GLY A 411 -34.37 0.92 -1.98
CA GLY A 411 -32.98 1.32 -2.21
C GLY A 411 -32.09 1.13 -0.98
N ALA A 412 -30.95 1.86 -0.95
CA ALA A 412 -29.94 1.71 0.08
C ALA A 412 -30.18 2.62 1.29
N LEU A 413 -29.82 2.16 2.49
CA LEU A 413 -29.95 2.88 3.75
C LEU A 413 -29.25 4.25 3.71
N SER A 414 -28.09 4.35 3.05
CA SER A 414 -27.37 5.62 2.88
C SER A 414 -28.22 6.73 2.28
N ASP A 415 -29.14 6.40 1.37
CA ASP A 415 -30.00 7.38 0.70
C ASP A 415 -31.07 7.92 1.66
N HIS A 416 -31.54 7.09 2.60
CA HIS A 416 -32.51 7.48 3.63
C HIS A 416 -31.88 8.36 4.72
N LEU A 417 -30.59 8.17 5.01
CA LEU A 417 -29.87 8.97 6.00
C LEU A 417 -29.40 10.32 5.44
N THR A 418 -28.91 10.35 4.20
CA THR A 418 -28.29 11.56 3.62
C THR A 418 -29.26 12.49 2.89
N ASN A 419 -30.42 11.99 2.44
CA ASN A 419 -31.35 12.75 1.60
C ASN A 419 -32.83 12.54 2.02
N PRO A 420 -33.20 12.88 3.27
CA PRO A 420 -34.49 12.53 3.86
C PRO A 420 -35.69 13.17 3.15
N THR A 421 -35.49 14.26 2.41
CA THR A 421 -36.53 14.98 1.66
C THR A 421 -37.13 14.17 0.50
N ARG A 422 -36.46 13.12 0.00
CA ARG A 422 -36.94 12.30 -1.13
C ARG A 422 -37.55 10.95 -0.74
N ARG A 423 -37.21 10.41 0.44
CA ARG A 423 -37.57 9.03 0.84
C ARG A 423 -38.28 8.94 2.21
N GLY A 424 -38.42 10.05 2.93
CA GLY A 424 -39.03 10.11 4.26
C GLY A 424 -38.01 9.90 5.38
N LEU A 425 -38.24 10.51 6.55
CA LEU A 425 -37.35 10.43 7.70
C LEU A 425 -37.54 9.09 8.44
N LEU A 426 -36.46 8.35 8.68
CA LEU A 426 -36.52 7.11 9.46
C LEU A 426 -36.65 7.43 10.96
N SER A 427 -37.74 6.97 11.59
CA SER A 427 -37.95 7.07 13.03
C SER A 427 -36.92 6.25 13.82
N TRP A 428 -36.74 6.58 15.10
CA TRP A 428 -35.79 5.89 15.97
C TRP A 428 -36.03 4.37 16.03
N THR A 429 -37.28 3.95 16.24
CA THR A 429 -37.67 2.53 16.26
C THR A 429 -37.32 1.82 14.95
N ARG A 430 -37.48 2.51 13.82
CA ARG A 430 -37.16 1.93 12.52
C ARG A 430 -35.65 1.78 12.34
N ARG A 431 -34.85 2.76 12.75
CA ARG A 431 -33.38 2.68 12.73
C ARG A 431 -32.86 1.54 13.61
N LEU A 432 -33.43 1.36 14.80
CA LEU A 432 -33.13 0.22 15.67
C LEU A 432 -33.49 -1.13 15.03
N SER A 433 -34.65 -1.23 14.38
CA SER A 433 -35.04 -2.44 13.63
C SER A 433 -34.06 -2.75 12.50
N ILE A 434 -33.62 -1.74 11.74
CA ILE A 434 -32.64 -1.91 10.66
C ILE A 434 -31.28 -2.36 11.22
N ALA A 435 -30.83 -1.77 12.34
CA ALA A 435 -29.62 -2.20 13.03
C ALA A 435 -29.71 -3.67 13.46
N ARG A 436 -30.84 -4.06 14.05
CA ARG A 436 -31.13 -5.44 14.45
C ARG A 436 -31.09 -6.41 13.27
N ASP A 437 -31.82 -6.12 12.21
CA ASP A 437 -31.89 -7.00 11.02
C ASP A 437 -30.50 -7.18 10.40
N THR A 438 -29.72 -6.10 10.32
CA THR A 438 -28.34 -6.12 9.81
C THR A 438 -27.44 -6.96 10.71
N ALA A 439 -27.52 -6.78 12.04
CA ALA A 439 -26.75 -7.54 13.00
C ALA A 439 -27.07 -9.04 12.93
N ASP A 440 -28.35 -9.40 12.82
CA ASP A 440 -28.84 -10.76 12.65
C ASP A 440 -28.30 -11.41 11.36
N GLY A 441 -28.31 -10.66 10.24
CA GLY A 441 -27.74 -11.10 8.97
C GLY A 441 -26.23 -11.36 9.03
N LEU A 442 -25.47 -10.48 9.68
CA LEU A 442 -24.02 -10.65 9.85
C LEU A 442 -23.69 -11.76 10.84
N ALA A 443 -24.45 -11.89 11.94
CA ALA A 443 -24.32 -12.99 12.89
C ALA A 443 -24.52 -14.35 12.19
N TYR A 444 -25.55 -14.47 11.34
CA TYR A 444 -25.76 -15.66 10.52
C TYR A 444 -24.53 -16.01 9.66
N LEU A 445 -23.91 -15.02 9.00
CA LEU A 445 -22.71 -15.24 8.18
C LEU A 445 -21.51 -15.71 9.02
N HIS A 446 -21.34 -15.18 10.24
CA HIS A 446 -20.20 -15.48 11.09
C HIS A 446 -20.35 -16.78 11.89
N SER A 447 -21.56 -17.14 12.33
CA SER A 447 -21.77 -18.28 13.23
C SER A 447 -22.49 -19.47 12.59
N SER A 448 -23.39 -19.22 11.64
CA SER A 448 -24.34 -20.23 11.15
C SER A 448 -24.01 -20.72 9.74
N ALA A 449 -23.34 -19.91 8.92
CA ALA A 449 -22.83 -20.35 7.63
C ALA A 449 -21.61 -21.26 7.80
N VAL A 450 -21.55 -22.34 7.00
CA VAL A 450 -20.44 -23.30 7.01
C VAL A 450 -19.87 -23.45 5.60
N PRO A 451 -18.61 -23.06 5.36
CA PRO A 451 -17.71 -22.37 6.31
C PRO A 451 -18.17 -20.92 6.59
N GLN A 452 -17.73 -20.33 7.71
CA GLN A 452 -18.08 -18.96 8.10
C GLN A 452 -17.75 -17.97 6.96
N ILE A 453 -18.53 -16.91 6.80
CA ILE A 453 -18.36 -15.93 5.73
C ILE A 453 -18.09 -14.56 6.35
N TYR A 454 -16.98 -13.94 5.98
CA TYR A 454 -16.68 -12.54 6.32
C TYR A 454 -17.03 -11.63 5.16
N HIS A 455 -17.88 -10.63 5.39
CA HIS A 455 -18.44 -9.78 4.34
C HIS A 455 -17.45 -8.76 3.81
N ARG A 456 -16.66 -8.13 4.70
CA ARG A 456 -15.49 -7.28 4.38
C ARG A 456 -15.78 -5.91 3.74
N ASP A 457 -17.04 -5.60 3.47
CA ASP A 457 -17.49 -4.31 2.90
C ASP A 457 -18.87 -3.91 3.43
N VAL A 458 -19.06 -4.06 4.75
CA VAL A 458 -20.27 -3.62 5.45
C VAL A 458 -20.28 -2.09 5.50
N LYS A 459 -21.34 -1.49 4.94
CA LYS A 459 -21.56 -0.03 4.89
C LYS A 459 -23.02 0.28 4.61
N SER A 460 -23.48 1.49 4.92
CA SER A 460 -24.88 1.89 4.73
C SER A 460 -25.34 1.83 3.27
N SER A 461 -24.46 1.98 2.27
CA SER A 461 -24.82 1.82 0.86
C SER A 461 -25.04 0.37 0.42
N ASN A 462 -24.58 -0.60 1.22
CA ASN A 462 -24.71 -2.03 0.96
C ASN A 462 -25.83 -2.67 1.80
N ILE A 463 -26.57 -1.88 2.59
CA ILE A 463 -27.75 -2.31 3.34
C ILE A 463 -28.98 -1.77 2.61
N LEU A 464 -29.77 -2.64 2.01
CA LEU A 464 -30.97 -2.28 1.27
C LEU A 464 -32.22 -2.43 2.14
N LEU A 465 -33.25 -1.65 1.86
CA LEU A 465 -34.50 -1.67 2.61
C LEU A 465 -35.63 -2.33 1.80
N ASP A 466 -36.23 -3.38 2.35
CA ASP A 466 -37.36 -4.07 1.73
C ASP A 466 -38.67 -3.25 1.78
N GLU A 467 -39.77 -3.81 1.27
CA GLU A 467 -41.10 -3.17 1.26
C GLU A 467 -41.57 -2.72 2.64
N LYS A 468 -41.15 -3.43 3.71
CA LYS A 468 -41.51 -3.16 5.10
C LYS A 468 -40.44 -2.32 5.82
N LEU A 469 -39.43 -1.83 5.10
CA LEU A 469 -38.25 -1.12 5.60
C LEU A 469 -37.40 -1.95 6.57
N ASN A 470 -37.36 -3.28 6.37
CA ASN A 470 -36.40 -4.16 7.06
C ASN A 470 -35.04 -4.11 6.35
N GLY A 471 -33.96 -4.28 7.11
CA GLY A 471 -32.60 -4.23 6.59
C GLY A 471 -32.18 -5.54 5.91
N LYS A 472 -31.63 -5.45 4.69
CA LYS A 472 -31.01 -6.57 3.98
C LYS A 472 -29.59 -6.24 3.53
N VAL A 473 -28.62 -7.04 3.95
CA VAL A 473 -27.20 -6.90 3.56
C VAL A 473 -26.98 -7.41 2.13
N SER A 474 -26.22 -6.66 1.33
CA SER A 474 -25.97 -6.91 -0.09
C SER A 474 -24.49 -6.73 -0.46
N ASP A 475 -24.12 -7.09 -1.69
CA ASP A 475 -22.80 -6.92 -2.30
C ASP A 475 -21.66 -7.78 -1.68
N PHE A 476 -21.69 -9.09 -1.99
CA PHE A 476 -20.73 -10.08 -1.49
C PHE A 476 -19.44 -10.19 -2.34
N GLY A 477 -19.17 -9.19 -3.19
CA GLY A 477 -18.04 -9.18 -4.14
C GLY A 477 -16.67 -9.30 -3.48
N LEU A 478 -16.52 -8.77 -2.27
CA LEU A 478 -15.28 -8.82 -1.49
C LEU A 478 -15.28 -9.90 -0.39
N SER A 479 -16.42 -10.58 -0.19
CA SER A 479 -16.62 -11.53 0.89
C SER A 479 -15.67 -12.71 0.79
N ARG A 480 -15.33 -13.32 1.92
CA ARG A 480 -14.39 -14.44 1.99
C ARG A 480 -14.95 -15.53 2.89
N LEU A 481 -14.85 -16.76 2.41
CA LEU A 481 -15.04 -17.95 3.24
C LEU A 481 -13.85 -18.06 4.20
N ALA A 482 -14.14 -18.26 5.48
CA ALA A 482 -13.15 -18.63 6.48
C ALA A 482 -12.57 -20.00 6.12
N GLN A 483 -11.28 -20.18 6.36
CA GLN A 483 -10.66 -21.49 6.27
C GLN A 483 -10.91 -22.24 7.57
N ALA A 484 -11.33 -23.49 7.48
CA ALA A 484 -11.43 -24.37 8.64
C ALA A 484 -10.10 -24.34 9.41
N ASP A 485 -10.17 -24.28 10.74
CA ASP A 485 -9.01 -24.36 11.63
C ASP A 485 -8.02 -23.18 11.61
N VAL A 486 -8.35 -22.02 11.01
CA VAL A 486 -7.58 -20.75 11.12
C VAL A 486 -8.36 -19.69 11.92
N SER A 487 -7.71 -18.82 12.71
CA SER A 487 -8.40 -17.81 13.56
C SER A 487 -8.69 -16.51 12.82
N HIS A 488 -8.07 -16.34 11.65
CA HIS A 488 -8.16 -15.18 10.78
C HIS A 488 -7.79 -15.60 9.35
N VAL A 489 -8.27 -14.86 8.37
CA VAL A 489 -7.87 -15.02 6.96
C VAL A 489 -6.78 -13.99 6.68
N THR A 490 -5.54 -14.43 6.39
CA THR A 490 -4.48 -13.51 5.97
C THR A 490 -4.73 -13.09 4.52
N THR A 491 -5.02 -11.80 4.29
CA THR A 491 -5.38 -11.29 2.96
C THR A 491 -5.10 -9.79 2.85
N CYS A 492 -4.79 -9.30 1.65
CA CYS A 492 -4.53 -7.88 1.41
C CYS A 492 -5.70 -7.02 1.89
N ALA A 493 -5.46 -5.96 2.66
CA ALA A 493 -6.53 -5.11 3.17
C ALA A 493 -7.38 -4.53 2.02
N GLN A 494 -8.69 -4.82 2.06
CA GLN A 494 -9.72 -4.39 1.11
C GLN A 494 -10.98 -4.05 1.89
N GLY A 495 -11.66 -2.99 1.47
CA GLY A 495 -12.89 -2.46 2.07
C GLY A 495 -13.06 -0.98 1.72
N THR A 496 -14.11 -0.35 2.22
CA THR A 496 -14.39 1.07 1.99
C THR A 496 -13.76 1.97 3.05
N LEU A 497 -13.13 3.07 2.63
CA LEU A 497 -12.53 4.06 3.54
C LEU A 497 -13.60 4.62 4.50
N GLY A 498 -13.27 4.73 5.79
CA GLY A 498 -14.19 5.10 6.86
C GLY A 498 -14.78 3.90 7.62
N TYR A 499 -15.05 2.78 6.93
CA TYR A 499 -15.57 1.55 7.52
C TYR A 499 -14.46 0.50 7.76
N LEU A 500 -13.33 0.63 7.07
CA LEU A 500 -12.24 -0.32 7.13
C LEU A 500 -11.62 -0.42 8.55
N ASP A 501 -11.65 -1.63 9.10
CA ASP A 501 -11.04 -1.96 10.39
C ASP A 501 -9.53 -1.59 10.40
N PRO A 502 -9.10 -0.70 11.31
CA PRO A 502 -7.72 -0.24 11.37
C PRO A 502 -6.75 -1.35 11.77
N GLU A 503 -7.17 -2.32 12.58
CA GLU A 503 -6.32 -3.44 12.97
C GLU A 503 -6.08 -4.36 11.78
N TYR A 504 -7.15 -4.78 11.09
CA TYR A 504 -7.09 -5.54 9.84
C TYR A 504 -6.28 -4.82 8.76
N TYR A 505 -6.42 -3.49 8.63
CA TYR A 505 -5.62 -2.70 7.70
C TYR A 505 -4.12 -2.74 8.03
N ARG A 506 -3.77 -2.68 9.33
CA ARG A 506 -2.37 -2.70 9.81
C ARG A 506 -1.73 -4.08 9.78
N ASN A 507 -2.50 -5.14 10.07
CA ASN A 507 -1.97 -6.49 10.29
C ASN A 507 -2.26 -7.48 9.15
N TYR A 508 -3.11 -7.11 8.17
CA TYR A 508 -3.57 -7.97 7.07
C TYR A 508 -4.30 -9.26 7.51
N GLN A 509 -4.81 -9.29 8.73
CA GLN A 509 -5.56 -10.40 9.31
C GLN A 509 -7.06 -10.06 9.33
N LEU A 510 -7.81 -10.64 8.40
CA LEU A 510 -9.25 -10.51 8.36
C LEU A 510 -9.90 -11.46 9.36
N THR A 511 -10.77 -10.95 10.22
CA THR A 511 -11.58 -11.74 11.16
C THR A 511 -13.04 -11.32 11.07
N ASP A 512 -13.94 -12.10 11.70
CA ASP A 512 -15.32 -11.69 11.98
C ASP A 512 -15.38 -10.29 12.64
N LYS A 513 -14.43 -9.98 13.53
CA LYS A 513 -14.31 -8.68 14.20
C LYS A 513 -14.03 -7.48 13.28
N SER A 514 -13.64 -7.71 12.03
CA SER A 514 -13.47 -6.63 11.04
C SER A 514 -14.82 -6.17 10.48
N ASP A 515 -15.78 -7.08 10.35
CA ASP A 515 -17.17 -6.74 10.02
C ASP A 515 -17.86 -6.07 11.22
N VAL A 516 -17.53 -6.48 12.46
CA VAL A 516 -18.02 -5.82 13.68
C VAL A 516 -17.63 -4.34 13.72
N TYR A 517 -16.37 -4.02 13.42
CA TYR A 517 -15.91 -2.63 13.35
C TYR A 517 -16.68 -1.84 12.28
N SER A 518 -16.80 -2.41 11.07
CA SER A 518 -17.52 -1.80 9.96
C SER A 518 -19.00 -1.54 10.32
N PHE A 519 -19.64 -2.48 11.02
CA PHE A 519 -21.00 -2.34 11.54
C PHE A 519 -21.11 -1.28 12.63
N GLY A 520 -20.10 -1.15 13.50
CA GLY A 520 -20.02 -0.05 14.47
C GLY A 520 -20.10 1.33 13.81
N VAL A 521 -19.47 1.52 12.66
CA VAL A 521 -19.61 2.76 11.87
C VAL A 521 -21.04 2.92 11.34
N VAL A 522 -21.68 1.86 10.87
CA VAL A 522 -23.10 1.90 10.43
C VAL A 522 -24.04 2.27 11.58
N LEU A 523 -23.79 1.78 12.80
CA LEU A 523 -24.56 2.18 13.99
C LEU A 523 -24.43 3.69 14.26
N LEU A 524 -23.23 4.26 14.10
CA LEU A 524 -23.02 5.70 14.20
C LEU A 524 -23.74 6.47 13.09
N GLU A 525 -23.74 5.98 11.85
CA GLU A 525 -24.51 6.62 10.76
C GLU A 525 -26.02 6.58 11.04
N LEU A 526 -26.56 5.48 11.60
CA LEU A 526 -27.96 5.39 12.02
C LEU A 526 -28.28 6.38 13.15
N LEU A 527 -27.38 6.57 14.12
CA LEU A 527 -27.56 7.51 15.23
C LEU A 527 -27.50 8.97 14.82
N THR A 528 -26.57 9.30 13.92
CA THR A 528 -26.17 10.69 13.63
C THR A 528 -26.73 11.22 12.31
N ALA A 529 -27.14 10.32 11.40
CA ALA A 529 -27.42 10.61 9.98
C ALA A 529 -26.25 11.30 9.25
N GLN A 530 -25.03 11.24 9.79
CA GLN A 530 -23.86 11.85 9.17
C GLN A 530 -23.04 10.82 8.40
N ARG A 531 -22.22 11.31 7.45
CA ARG A 531 -21.35 10.46 6.61
C ARG A 531 -20.17 9.93 7.41
N ALA A 532 -19.77 8.68 7.14
CA ALA A 532 -18.57 8.07 7.71
C ALA A 532 -17.27 8.88 7.49
N ILE A 533 -17.10 9.50 6.31
CA ILE A 533 -16.00 10.43 6.00
C ILE A 533 -16.60 11.75 5.54
N ASP A 534 -16.26 12.84 6.24
CA ASP A 534 -16.70 14.19 5.88
C ASP A 534 -15.56 15.20 5.99
N PHE A 535 -15.10 15.69 4.84
CA PHE A 535 -14.01 16.68 4.76
C PHE A 535 -14.47 18.10 5.14
N CYS A 536 -15.76 18.32 5.38
CA CYS A 536 -16.27 19.59 5.89
C CYS A 536 -16.17 19.71 7.42
N ARG A 537 -15.85 18.61 8.14
CA ARG A 537 -15.53 18.64 9.57
C ARG A 537 -14.11 19.15 9.79
N GLU A 538 -13.79 19.46 11.05
CA GLU A 538 -12.42 19.81 11.44
C GLU A 538 -11.44 18.69 11.05
N PRO A 539 -10.15 19.03 10.77
CA PRO A 539 -9.18 18.07 10.24
C PRO A 539 -8.99 16.79 11.05
N ASP A 540 -9.16 16.84 12.37
CA ASP A 540 -9.04 15.69 13.27
C ASP A 540 -10.37 14.90 13.43
N ASP A 541 -11.49 15.45 12.95
CA ASP A 541 -12.85 14.89 13.07
C ASP A 541 -13.42 14.38 11.73
N VAL A 542 -12.61 14.34 10.66
CA VAL A 542 -13.02 13.87 9.32
C VAL A 542 -13.65 12.47 9.36
N ASN A 543 -13.16 11.59 10.23
CA ASN A 543 -13.68 10.24 10.43
C ASN A 543 -14.76 10.22 11.52
N LEU A 544 -15.99 9.82 11.17
CA LEU A 544 -17.13 9.77 12.09
C LEU A 544 -16.86 8.91 13.34
N ALA A 545 -16.14 7.80 13.19
CA ALA A 545 -15.79 6.93 14.31
C ALA A 545 -14.89 7.63 15.34
N MET A 546 -13.96 8.46 14.88
CA MET A 546 -13.08 9.24 15.77
C MET A 546 -13.84 10.41 16.40
N TYR A 547 -14.65 11.11 15.62
CA TYR A 547 -15.48 12.22 16.08
C TYR A 547 -16.44 11.80 17.20
N VAL A 548 -17.23 10.74 17.00
CA VAL A 548 -18.21 10.30 18.01
C VAL A 548 -17.53 9.68 19.22
N ARG A 549 -16.42 8.93 19.05
CA ARG A 549 -15.65 8.42 20.20
C ARG A 549 -15.21 9.55 21.12
N ARG A 550 -14.64 10.61 20.55
CA ARG A 550 -14.22 11.79 21.31
C ARG A 550 -15.39 12.41 22.08
N LEU A 551 -16.56 12.55 21.45
CA LEU A 551 -17.76 13.05 22.12
C LEU A 551 -18.30 12.12 23.20
N VAL A 552 -18.16 10.80 23.05
CA VAL A 552 -18.52 9.83 24.10
C VAL A 552 -17.57 9.96 25.29
N ASP A 553 -16.26 10.07 25.05
CA ASP A 553 -15.24 10.26 26.08
C ASP A 553 -15.41 11.59 26.84
N GLU A 554 -15.91 12.62 26.15
CA GLU A 554 -16.24 13.94 26.74
C GLU A 554 -17.65 14.01 27.34
N GLU A 555 -18.42 12.90 27.37
CA GLU A 555 -19.82 12.84 27.84
C GLU A 555 -20.80 13.74 27.06
N ARG A 556 -20.46 14.08 25.81
CA ARG A 556 -21.17 15.00 24.90
C ARG A 556 -21.84 14.29 23.72
N VAL A 557 -22.06 12.97 23.81
CA VAL A 557 -22.61 12.14 22.71
C VAL A 557 -23.93 12.65 22.13
N MET A 558 -24.77 13.31 22.95
CA MET A 558 -26.06 13.88 22.52
C MET A 558 -25.93 15.00 21.48
N GLU A 559 -24.75 15.60 21.34
CA GLU A 559 -24.45 16.61 20.32
C GLU A 559 -24.30 15.99 18.92
N ALA A 560 -23.90 14.72 18.84
CA ALA A 560 -23.72 14.01 17.58
C ALA A 560 -25.02 13.41 17.03
N ILE A 561 -25.98 13.11 17.91
CA ILE A 561 -27.25 12.46 17.55
C ILE A 561 -28.02 13.35 16.57
N ASP A 562 -28.63 12.69 15.58
CA ASP A 562 -29.47 13.33 14.58
C ASP A 562 -30.52 14.24 15.26
N PRO A 563 -30.52 15.55 14.98
CA PRO A 563 -31.48 16.49 15.55
C PRO A 563 -32.93 16.04 15.34
N GLY A 564 -33.25 15.42 14.19
CA GLY A 564 -34.58 14.92 13.88
C GLY A 564 -35.01 13.69 14.70
N LEU A 565 -34.07 13.03 15.38
CA LEU A 565 -34.35 12.01 16.39
C LEU A 565 -34.41 12.59 17.81
N ARG A 566 -33.53 13.57 18.11
CA ARG A 566 -33.37 14.15 19.43
C ARG A 566 -34.53 15.07 19.80
N GLU A 567 -35.00 15.86 18.84
CA GLU A 567 -36.10 16.82 19.05
C GLU A 567 -37.43 16.08 19.24
N GLY A 568 -37.96 16.12 20.46
CA GLY A 568 -39.20 15.41 20.84
C GLY A 568 -39.01 13.98 21.35
N ALA A 569 -37.76 13.53 21.57
CA ALA A 569 -37.49 12.22 22.15
C ALA A 569 -37.88 12.16 23.64
N GLY A 570 -38.59 11.09 24.03
CA GLY A 570 -38.82 10.79 25.46
C GLY A 570 -37.54 10.32 26.16
N GLU A 571 -37.52 10.36 27.49
CA GLU A 571 -36.36 9.97 28.32
C GLU A 571 -35.85 8.55 27.98
N LEU A 572 -36.77 7.59 27.83
CA LEU A 572 -36.44 6.23 27.43
C LEU A 572 -35.78 6.14 26.04
N GLN A 573 -36.20 6.97 25.09
CA GLN A 573 -35.61 7.02 23.76
C GLN A 573 -34.20 7.61 23.82
N VAL A 574 -33.99 8.65 24.61
CA VAL A 574 -32.65 9.22 24.85
C VAL A 574 -31.71 8.19 25.47
N GLU A 575 -32.15 7.44 26.49
CA GLU A 575 -31.33 6.41 27.11
C GLU A 575 -31.01 5.26 26.14
N THR A 576 -31.95 4.86 25.29
CA THR A 576 -31.70 3.83 24.27
C THR A 576 -30.76 4.32 23.16
N MET A 577 -30.80 5.61 22.81
CA MET A 577 -29.83 6.21 21.89
C MET A 577 -28.41 6.22 22.47
N LYS A 578 -28.26 6.58 23.76
CA LYS A 578 -26.97 6.50 24.46
C LYS A 578 -26.47 5.07 24.52
N ALA A 579 -27.32 4.12 24.88
CA ALA A 579 -26.96 2.69 24.91
C ALA A 579 -26.46 2.20 23.55
N LEU A 580 -27.14 2.57 22.45
CA LEU A 580 -26.69 2.21 21.11
C LEU A 580 -25.35 2.89 20.75
N ALA A 581 -25.13 4.13 21.20
CA ALA A 581 -23.85 4.81 20.99
C ALA A 581 -22.69 4.13 21.72
N PHE A 582 -22.90 3.68 22.96
CA PHE A 582 -21.90 2.91 23.70
C PHE A 582 -21.61 1.55 23.04
N LEU A 583 -22.66 0.85 22.58
CA LEU A 583 -22.49 -0.38 21.80
C LEU A 583 -21.68 -0.13 20.52
N ALA A 584 -21.97 0.97 19.80
CA ALA A 584 -21.23 1.34 18.60
C ALA A 584 -19.74 1.62 18.91
N VAL A 585 -19.43 2.35 19.99
CA VAL A 585 -18.04 2.60 20.40
C VAL A 585 -17.33 1.30 20.80
N GLY A 586 -18.01 0.38 21.49
CA GLY A 586 -17.50 -0.95 21.81
C GLY A 586 -17.18 -1.80 20.56
N CYS A 587 -18.01 -1.69 19.52
CA CYS A 587 -17.73 -2.31 18.22
C CYS A 587 -16.49 -1.71 17.53
N LEU A 588 -16.19 -0.44 17.81
CA LEU A 588 -15.10 0.32 17.19
C LEU A 588 -13.76 0.19 17.92
N GLU A 589 -13.69 -0.54 19.04
CA GLU A 589 -12.47 -0.72 19.83
C GLU A 589 -11.22 -1.01 18.98
N GLU A 590 -10.08 -0.42 19.33
CA GLU A 590 -8.87 -0.55 18.51
C GLU A 590 -8.37 -2.00 18.44
N LYS A 591 -8.52 -2.74 19.55
CA LYS A 591 -8.15 -4.15 19.64
C LYS A 591 -9.38 -5.03 19.40
N ARG A 592 -9.31 -5.93 18.42
CA ARG A 592 -10.39 -6.86 18.04
C ARG A 592 -10.89 -7.76 19.17
N GLN A 593 -10.04 -8.07 20.15
CA GLN A 593 -10.39 -8.87 21.32
C GLN A 593 -11.35 -8.16 22.29
N ASN A 594 -11.37 -6.82 22.26
CA ASN A 594 -12.26 -6.01 23.09
C ASN A 594 -13.62 -5.77 22.40
N ARG A 595 -13.69 -6.02 21.08
CA ARG A 595 -14.94 -5.89 20.34
C ARG A 595 -15.88 -7.07 20.69
N PRO A 596 -17.20 -6.86 20.78
CA PRO A 596 -18.14 -7.98 20.87
C PRO A 596 -18.16 -8.80 19.57
N SER A 597 -18.73 -10.00 19.61
CA SER A 597 -19.13 -10.77 18.43
C SER A 597 -20.44 -10.22 17.85
N MET A 598 -20.72 -10.48 16.56
CA MET A 598 -21.98 -10.01 15.96
C MET A 598 -23.23 -10.61 16.62
N LYS A 599 -23.10 -11.80 17.24
CA LYS A 599 -24.17 -12.41 18.01
C LYS A 599 -24.47 -11.60 19.29
N GLU A 600 -23.44 -11.26 20.06
CA GLU A 600 -23.58 -10.40 21.25
C GLU A 600 -24.10 -9.01 20.87
N VAL A 601 -23.67 -8.45 19.74
CA VAL A 601 -24.19 -7.17 19.22
C VAL A 601 -25.68 -7.27 18.90
N ALA A 602 -26.13 -8.35 18.26
CA ALA A 602 -27.55 -8.55 17.96
C ALA A 602 -28.39 -8.72 19.24
N GLU A 603 -27.89 -9.47 20.23
CA GLU A 603 -28.52 -9.66 21.53
C GLU A 603 -28.63 -8.34 22.32
N GLU A 604 -27.59 -7.50 22.30
CA GLU A 604 -27.62 -6.19 22.96
C GLU A 604 -28.59 -5.22 22.27
N ILE A 605 -28.68 -5.23 20.93
CA ILE A 605 -29.70 -4.44 20.21
C ILE A 605 -31.11 -4.94 20.58
N ASP A 606 -31.33 -6.25 20.67
CA ASP A 606 -32.60 -6.82 21.13
C ASP A 606 -32.94 -6.40 22.56
N TYR A 607 -31.94 -6.34 23.44
CA TYR A 607 -32.10 -5.82 24.78
C TYR A 607 -32.52 -4.34 24.77
N ILE A 608 -31.86 -3.50 23.98
CA ILE A 608 -32.20 -2.08 23.80
C ILE A 608 -33.63 -1.93 23.27
N ILE A 609 -34.02 -2.73 22.27
CA ILE A 609 -35.39 -2.74 21.72
C ILE A 609 -36.40 -3.19 22.78
N SER A 610 -36.06 -4.18 23.61
CA SER A 610 -36.95 -4.67 24.68
C SER A 610 -37.20 -3.64 25.78
N ARG A 611 -36.23 -2.75 26.02
CA ARG A 611 -36.35 -1.58 26.91
C ARG A 611 -37.28 -0.52 26.34
N VAL A 612 -37.22 -0.27 25.03
CA VAL A 612 -38.21 0.55 24.30
C VAL A 612 -39.60 -0.11 24.34
N GLY A 613 -39.64 -1.44 24.30
CA GLY A 613 -40.86 -2.22 24.18
C GLY A 613 -41.61 -2.47 25.48
N THR A 614 -41.00 -2.49 26.68
CA THR A 614 -41.68 -3.04 27.86
C THR A 614 -41.10 -2.62 29.21
N LEU A 615 -41.74 -1.64 29.86
CA LEU A 615 -41.80 -1.56 31.35
C LEU A 615 -43.24 -1.64 31.87
N VAL A 616 -44.23 -1.32 31.02
CA VAL A 616 -45.67 -1.40 31.36
C VAL A 616 -46.30 -2.74 30.96
N GLU A 617 -45.84 -3.35 29.86
CA GLU A 617 -46.47 -4.57 29.31
C GLU A 617 -45.89 -5.90 29.83
N LYS A 618 -44.59 -5.98 30.20
CA LYS A 618 -43.97 -7.26 30.60
C LYS A 618 -44.12 -7.64 32.05
N LEU A 619 -44.45 -6.69 32.93
CA LEU A 619 -44.54 -6.99 34.36
C LEU A 619 -45.95 -7.37 34.81
N GLY A 620 -47.03 -6.99 34.13
CA GLY A 620 -48.38 -7.29 34.62
C GLY A 620 -48.63 -6.86 36.08
N LEU A 621 -47.78 -5.99 36.63
CA LEU A 621 -47.79 -5.58 38.03
C LEU A 621 -48.49 -4.23 38.11
N ARG A 622 -49.68 -4.20 38.70
CA ARG A 622 -50.17 -2.98 39.35
C ARG A 622 -49.26 -2.72 40.55
N LEU A 623 -48.27 -1.83 40.40
CA LEU A 623 -47.48 -1.35 41.53
C LEU A 623 -48.40 -0.56 42.46
N THR A 624 -48.67 -1.09 43.64
CA THR A 624 -49.41 -0.39 44.69
C THR A 624 -48.53 0.48 45.59
N ASP A 625 -47.20 0.44 45.49
CA ASP A 625 -46.32 1.42 46.14
C ASP A 625 -44.90 1.48 45.51
N PRO A 626 -44.45 2.64 44.97
CA PRO A 626 -43.11 2.83 44.39
C PRO A 626 -41.96 3.02 45.42
N ALA A 627 -42.21 2.98 46.73
CA ALA A 627 -41.18 3.25 47.74
C ALA A 627 -40.32 2.04 48.17
N HIS A 628 -40.75 0.79 47.92
CA HIS A 628 -40.13 -0.42 48.49
C HIS A 628 -40.15 -1.66 47.57
N PRO A 629 -39.22 -1.80 46.60
CA PRO A 629 -39.08 -3.05 45.85
C PRO A 629 -38.36 -4.13 46.68
N ASN A 630 -39.02 -5.28 46.90
CA ASN A 630 -38.43 -6.44 47.59
C ASN A 630 -37.92 -7.46 46.56
N LEU A 631 -36.60 -7.75 46.56
CA LEU A 631 -35.92 -8.65 45.61
C LEU A 631 -35.32 -9.90 46.30
N HIS A 632 -35.81 -10.23 47.49
CA HIS A 632 -35.35 -11.35 48.31
C HIS A 632 -35.55 -12.73 47.64
N GLY A 633 -34.49 -13.56 47.62
CA GLY A 633 -34.59 -14.99 47.31
C GLY A 633 -34.93 -15.37 45.86
N LEU A 634 -34.65 -14.50 44.89
CA LEU A 634 -34.99 -14.70 43.48
C LEU A 634 -33.94 -15.49 42.67
N GLY A 635 -32.87 -15.98 43.31
CA GLY A 635 -31.83 -16.78 42.65
C GLY A 635 -30.97 -15.97 41.66
N LEU A 636 -30.82 -14.66 41.89
CA LEU A 636 -30.13 -13.75 40.99
C LEU A 636 -28.61 -14.03 40.97
N THR A 637 -28.01 -13.99 39.77
CA THR A 637 -26.58 -14.19 39.52
C THR A 637 -26.05 -13.06 38.62
N GLY A 638 -24.77 -12.66 38.76
CA GLY A 638 -24.14 -11.61 37.91
C GLY A 638 -23.17 -10.67 38.63
N ASN A 639 -22.53 -9.76 37.86
CA ASN A 639 -21.55 -8.77 38.36
C ASN A 639 -22.23 -7.45 38.77
N LEU A 640 -22.19 -7.14 40.08
CA LEU A 640 -22.97 -6.05 40.68
C LEU A 640 -22.33 -4.64 40.51
N GLY A 641 -21.05 -4.57 40.13
CA GLY A 641 -20.22 -3.37 40.31
C GLY A 641 -20.63 -2.11 39.53
N VAL A 642 -21.31 -2.27 38.40
CA VAL A 642 -21.67 -1.15 37.50
C VAL A 642 -23.16 -0.77 37.61
N GLN A 643 -24.03 -1.70 38.03
CA GLN A 643 -25.48 -1.45 38.03
C GLN A 643 -25.99 -0.70 39.27
N LEU A 644 -25.26 -0.73 40.38
CA LEU A 644 -25.69 -0.08 41.62
C LEU A 644 -25.34 1.42 41.69
N SER A 645 -24.37 1.90 40.90
CA SER A 645 -23.93 3.31 40.93
C SER A 645 -24.98 4.30 40.40
N ASN A 646 -26.03 3.79 39.74
CA ASN A 646 -27.08 4.61 39.13
C ASN A 646 -28.38 4.65 39.95
N LEU A 647 -28.47 3.93 41.07
CA LEU A 647 -29.67 3.86 41.92
C LEU A 647 -29.63 4.91 43.04
N ASN A 648 -29.68 6.19 42.67
CA ASN A 648 -29.51 7.31 43.61
C ASN A 648 -30.76 7.64 44.46
N SER A 649 -31.87 6.90 44.29
CA SER A 649 -33.19 7.25 44.84
C SER A 649 -33.79 6.22 45.81
N LEU A 650 -33.14 5.07 46.02
CA LEU A 650 -33.68 3.96 46.81
C LEU A 650 -33.29 4.05 48.29
N LYS A 651 -34.28 4.12 49.19
CA LYS A 651 -34.07 4.26 50.65
C LYS A 651 -33.75 2.94 51.35
N ASN A 652 -34.29 1.81 50.88
CA ASN A 652 -34.03 0.47 51.40
C ASN A 652 -34.03 -0.53 50.24
N LEU A 653 -32.99 -1.36 50.14
CA LEU A 653 -32.87 -2.44 49.16
C LEU A 653 -32.45 -3.71 49.90
N ASP A 654 -33.23 -4.78 49.78
CA ASP A 654 -32.90 -6.10 50.34
C ASP A 654 -32.43 -7.03 49.23
N LEU A 655 -31.17 -7.46 49.31
CA LEU A 655 -30.50 -8.33 48.33
C LEU A 655 -30.14 -9.71 48.92
N SER A 656 -30.62 -10.01 50.12
CA SER A 656 -30.28 -11.23 50.86
C SER A 656 -30.68 -12.50 50.08
N PHE A 657 -29.92 -13.59 50.26
CA PHE A 657 -30.17 -14.92 49.64
C PHE A 657 -30.09 -14.95 48.09
N ASN A 658 -29.02 -14.39 47.51
CA ASN A 658 -28.73 -14.46 46.06
C ASN A 658 -27.28 -14.96 45.80
N ASN A 659 -26.85 -15.10 44.53
CA ASN A 659 -25.57 -15.73 44.15
C ASN A 659 -24.71 -14.82 43.24
N PHE A 660 -24.28 -13.67 43.75
CA PHE A 660 -23.58 -12.61 43.00
C PHE A 660 -22.03 -12.75 42.99
N THR A 661 -21.37 -12.14 42.00
CA THR A 661 -19.90 -11.98 41.91
C THR A 661 -19.56 -10.48 41.77
N VAL A 662 -18.41 -9.98 42.24
CA VAL A 662 -18.15 -8.52 42.18
C VAL A 662 -16.72 -8.15 41.78
N ILE A 663 -16.60 -7.18 40.87
CA ILE A 663 -15.43 -6.33 40.67
C ILE A 663 -15.88 -4.88 40.90
N PHE A 664 -15.33 -4.20 41.91
CA PHE A 664 -15.68 -2.80 42.22
C PHE A 664 -14.83 -1.80 41.41
N PRO A 665 -15.41 -0.66 40.98
CA PRO A 665 -14.67 0.42 40.33
C PRO A 665 -13.77 1.20 41.31
N ALA A 666 -12.86 2.03 40.78
CA ALA A 666 -11.83 2.76 41.53
C ALA A 666 -12.39 3.71 42.63
N PRO A 667 -11.60 4.02 43.69
CA PRO A 667 -12.07 4.75 44.89
C PRO A 667 -12.71 6.12 44.64
N SER A 668 -12.42 6.76 43.51
CA SER A 668 -12.91 8.09 43.14
C SER A 668 -14.43 8.19 42.92
N VAL A 669 -15.16 7.07 42.93
CA VAL A 669 -16.63 7.03 42.77
C VAL A 669 -17.36 7.28 44.11
N PHE A 670 -16.69 7.21 45.26
CA PHE A 670 -17.35 7.09 46.58
C PHE A 670 -17.42 8.38 47.44
N ASP A 671 -17.06 9.56 46.91
CA ASP A 671 -16.94 10.81 47.69
C ASP A 671 -18.26 11.56 48.01
N LYS A 672 -19.44 10.94 47.82
CA LYS A 672 -20.74 11.57 48.19
C LYS A 672 -21.23 11.12 49.58
N PRO A 673 -21.24 11.98 50.63
CA PRO A 673 -21.29 11.52 52.03
C PRO A 673 -22.65 11.00 52.56
N HIS A 674 -23.74 11.14 51.79
CA HIS A 674 -25.11 10.98 52.31
C HIS A 674 -25.96 9.88 51.65
N THR A 675 -25.62 9.40 50.44
CA THR A 675 -26.48 8.45 49.69
C THR A 675 -26.16 6.99 50.02
N ILE A 676 -24.88 6.66 50.25
CA ILE A 676 -24.39 5.28 50.40
C ILE A 676 -24.76 4.65 51.77
N LYS A 677 -24.95 5.49 52.80
CA LYS A 677 -25.16 5.03 54.19
C LYS A 677 -26.50 4.32 54.42
N GLN A 678 -27.45 4.41 53.49
CA GLN A 678 -28.79 3.79 53.61
C GLN A 678 -28.95 2.51 52.77
N THR A 679 -28.15 2.33 51.72
CA THR A 679 -28.34 1.27 50.71
C THR A 679 -27.88 -0.12 51.14
N PHE A 680 -26.91 -0.25 52.07
CA PHE A 680 -26.20 -1.52 52.36
C PHE A 680 -26.58 -2.20 53.69
N ARG A 681 -27.86 -2.13 54.10
CA ARG A 681 -28.30 -2.63 55.42
C ARG A 681 -28.41 -4.16 55.54
N PHE A 682 -28.61 -4.90 54.45
CA PHE A 682 -28.91 -6.34 54.50
C PHE A 682 -28.16 -7.10 53.38
N LEU A 683 -27.06 -7.78 53.73
CA LEU A 683 -26.18 -8.52 52.81
C LEU A 683 -25.88 -9.97 53.27
N GLN A 684 -26.56 -10.46 54.30
CA GLN A 684 -26.35 -11.78 54.86
C GLN A 684 -26.59 -12.93 53.87
N ASN A 685 -25.96 -14.09 54.12
CA ASN A 685 -26.12 -15.34 53.34
C ASN A 685 -25.82 -15.22 51.83
N ASN A 686 -24.69 -14.62 51.47
CA ASN A 686 -24.22 -14.55 50.07
C ASN A 686 -22.84 -15.23 49.88
N GLN A 687 -22.54 -15.67 48.65
CA GLN A 687 -21.22 -16.21 48.28
C GLN A 687 -20.38 -15.15 47.57
N PHE A 688 -19.29 -14.68 48.19
CA PHE A 688 -18.43 -13.63 47.63
C PHE A 688 -17.04 -14.19 47.24
N SER A 689 -16.58 -13.85 46.04
CA SER A 689 -15.24 -14.19 45.54
C SER A 689 -14.48 -12.93 45.09
N GLY A 690 -13.27 -12.73 45.62
CA GLY A 690 -12.40 -11.57 45.33
C GLY A 690 -11.87 -10.83 46.59
N PRO A 691 -10.87 -9.94 46.45
CA PRO A 691 -10.26 -9.21 47.57
C PRO A 691 -11.23 -8.21 48.23
N VAL A 692 -11.42 -8.34 49.55
CA VAL A 692 -12.45 -7.61 50.32
C VAL A 692 -11.94 -6.28 50.89
N ILE A 693 -11.19 -5.51 50.10
CA ILE A 693 -10.46 -4.31 50.55
C ILE A 693 -11.40 -3.14 50.92
N LEU A 694 -12.57 -3.03 50.30
CA LEU A 694 -13.46 -1.87 50.45
C LEU A 694 -14.43 -1.96 51.64
N LEU A 695 -14.70 -3.16 52.18
CA LEU A 695 -15.52 -3.28 53.41
C LEU A 695 -14.82 -2.69 54.64
N ALA A 696 -13.48 -2.57 54.61
CA ALA A 696 -12.69 -2.02 55.70
C ALA A 696 -12.96 -0.54 56.00
N ASN A 697 -13.51 0.21 55.04
CA ASN A 697 -13.76 1.66 55.14
C ASN A 697 -15.23 2.03 55.44
N LEU A 698 -16.12 1.05 55.58
CA LEU A 698 -17.52 1.29 55.93
C LEU A 698 -17.72 1.47 57.46
N SER A 699 -18.65 2.33 57.86
CA SER A 699 -18.97 2.59 59.27
C SER A 699 -19.52 1.33 59.96
N ARG A 700 -18.87 0.90 61.04
CA ARG A 700 -19.08 -0.38 61.76
C ARG A 700 -20.45 -0.58 62.42
N SER A 701 -21.30 0.43 62.40
CA SER A 701 -22.61 0.45 63.07
C SER A 701 -23.80 0.01 62.20
N TYR A 702 -23.59 -0.25 60.90
CA TYR A 702 -24.70 -0.42 59.95
C TYR A 702 -24.54 -1.55 58.91
N LEU A 703 -23.54 -2.42 59.07
CA LEU A 703 -23.24 -3.52 58.13
C LEU A 703 -23.63 -4.87 58.74
N ASN A 704 -24.55 -5.61 58.09
CA ASN A 704 -24.91 -6.98 58.45
C ASN A 704 -24.42 -7.96 57.37
N ILE A 705 -23.43 -8.79 57.71
CA ILE A 705 -22.74 -9.74 56.82
C ILE A 705 -22.65 -11.15 57.43
N GLU A 706 -23.59 -11.52 58.30
CA GLU A 706 -23.61 -12.85 58.93
C GLU A 706 -23.69 -13.98 57.88
N ASP A 707 -23.08 -15.12 58.21
CA ASP A 707 -23.16 -16.39 57.47
C ASP A 707 -22.82 -16.31 55.96
N SER A 708 -21.89 -15.43 55.59
CA SER A 708 -21.41 -15.26 54.21
C SER A 708 -20.08 -15.99 53.97
N HIS A 709 -19.85 -16.45 52.73
CA HIS A 709 -18.64 -17.19 52.36
C HIS A 709 -17.69 -16.30 51.54
N PHE A 710 -16.45 -16.08 52.01
CA PHE A 710 -15.47 -15.21 51.36
C PHE A 710 -14.25 -15.99 50.87
N SER A 711 -13.79 -15.71 49.65
CA SER A 711 -12.57 -16.29 49.07
C SER A 711 -11.65 -15.21 48.50
N GLY A 712 -10.34 -15.22 48.86
CA GLY A 712 -9.36 -14.22 48.38
C GLY A 712 -8.46 -13.61 49.48
N VAL A 713 -7.59 -12.68 49.09
CA VAL A 713 -6.62 -12.03 49.99
C VAL A 713 -7.33 -11.08 50.98
N ILE A 714 -7.10 -11.30 52.27
CA ILE A 714 -7.65 -10.49 53.37
C ILE A 714 -6.64 -9.40 53.74
N PRO A 715 -7.04 -8.12 53.84
CA PRO A 715 -6.11 -7.07 54.21
C PRO A 715 -5.73 -7.16 55.71
N GLY A 716 -4.48 -6.82 56.06
CA GLY A 716 -3.93 -7.03 57.41
C GLY A 716 -4.66 -6.30 58.56
N ASN A 717 -5.51 -5.31 58.27
CA ASN A 717 -6.37 -4.63 59.25
C ASN A 717 -7.59 -5.46 59.71
N PHE A 718 -7.91 -6.55 59.02
CA PHE A 718 -8.88 -7.56 59.47
C PHE A 718 -8.26 -8.59 60.43
N GLN A 719 -6.93 -8.63 60.57
CA GLN A 719 -6.24 -9.58 61.47
C GLN A 719 -6.24 -9.13 62.94
N THR A 720 -6.62 -7.88 63.25
CA THR A 720 -6.67 -7.34 64.62
C THR A 720 -8.00 -7.59 65.35
N ILE A 721 -8.88 -8.45 64.82
CA ILE A 721 -10.25 -8.73 65.32
C ILE A 721 -10.21 -9.73 66.51
N GLU A 722 -9.37 -9.49 67.51
CA GLU A 722 -9.32 -10.32 68.73
C GLU A 722 -9.72 -9.57 70.03
N ILE A 723 -10.15 -8.29 69.95
CA ILE A 723 -10.41 -7.46 71.15
C ILE A 723 -11.90 -7.06 71.36
N LEU A 724 -12.88 -7.69 70.68
CA LEU A 724 -14.31 -7.27 70.81
C LEU A 724 -15.31 -8.37 71.19
N CYS A 725 -14.89 -9.40 71.93
CA CYS A 725 -15.82 -10.16 72.77
C CYS A 725 -16.19 -9.33 74.00
N GLY A 726 -17.14 -8.39 73.88
CA GLY A 726 -17.58 -7.62 75.05
C GLY A 726 -18.67 -6.57 74.90
N LYS A 727 -19.25 -6.35 73.70
CA LYS A 727 -20.41 -5.43 73.57
C LYS A 727 -21.55 -6.07 72.78
N LYS A 728 -22.72 -6.06 73.41
CA LYS A 728 -23.92 -6.88 73.16
C LYS A 728 -24.69 -6.61 71.85
N ASN A 729 -24.08 -6.06 70.78
CA ASN A 729 -24.82 -5.66 69.58
C ASN A 729 -24.04 -5.71 68.24
N SER A 730 -23.04 -6.59 68.07
CA SER A 730 -22.38 -6.75 66.75
C SER A 730 -22.72 -8.10 66.10
N ARG A 731 -23.49 -8.05 65.00
CA ARG A 731 -23.91 -9.17 64.14
C ARG A 731 -22.88 -9.45 63.03
N ILE A 732 -21.83 -10.23 63.34
CA ILE A 732 -20.70 -10.52 62.42
C ILE A 732 -20.28 -12.03 62.48
N GLY A 733 -21.04 -12.88 63.17
CA GLY A 733 -20.70 -14.31 63.33
C GLY A 733 -20.92 -15.15 62.05
N GLY A 734 -20.14 -16.23 61.86
CA GLY A 734 -20.41 -17.29 60.87
C GLY A 734 -19.58 -17.31 59.57
N ASN A 735 -18.68 -16.34 59.35
CA ASN A 735 -17.97 -16.18 58.06
C ASN A 735 -16.74 -17.11 57.90
N LYS A 736 -16.53 -17.69 56.69
CA LYS A 736 -15.37 -18.55 56.33
C LYS A 736 -14.41 -17.86 55.34
N PHE A 737 -13.10 -18.06 55.50
CA PHE A 737 -12.02 -17.37 54.77
C PHE A 737 -10.91 -18.33 54.23
N HIS A 738 -10.33 -18.07 53.04
CA HIS A 738 -9.24 -18.87 52.41
C HIS A 738 -8.19 -17.97 51.70
N MET A 739 -6.88 -18.22 51.89
CA MET A 739 -5.77 -17.40 51.33
C MET A 739 -5.03 -18.05 50.13
N GLY A 740 -4.60 -17.26 49.13
CA GLY A 740 -3.75 -17.67 47.99
C GLY A 740 -2.77 -16.57 47.51
N PRO A 741 -1.71 -16.89 46.73
CA PRO A 741 -0.51 -16.03 46.57
C PRO A 741 -0.54 -15.00 45.42
N ASN A 742 0.19 -13.87 45.60
CA ASN A 742 0.04 -12.54 44.97
C ASN A 742 0.79 -12.27 43.62
N TYR A 743 0.22 -11.38 42.78
CA TYR A 743 0.85 -10.69 41.62
C TYR A 743 0.27 -9.24 41.48
N HIS A 744 1.06 -8.23 41.09
CA HIS A 744 0.66 -6.80 40.95
C HIS A 744 1.00 -6.17 39.56
N PRO A 745 0.21 -5.21 39.03
CA PRO A 745 0.56 -4.28 37.92
C PRO A 745 0.31 -2.77 38.30
N PRO A 746 0.28 -1.74 37.39
CA PRO A 746 1.42 -0.82 37.09
C PRO A 746 1.15 0.72 37.18
N TRP A 747 2.25 1.50 37.04
CA TRP A 747 2.43 2.93 36.62
C TRP A 747 2.55 4.10 37.63
N ARG A 748 3.71 4.81 37.63
CA ARG A 748 3.93 6.20 37.10
C ARG A 748 5.36 6.76 37.36
N PHE A 749 5.77 7.73 36.53
CA PHE A 749 7.07 8.46 36.46
C PHE A 749 7.48 9.24 37.73
N PRO A 750 8.79 9.55 37.89
CA PRO A 750 9.17 10.98 37.96
C PRO A 750 10.50 11.35 37.27
N SER A 751 10.63 12.66 37.07
CA SER A 751 11.71 13.47 36.52
C SER A 751 13.04 13.47 37.31
N ASP A 752 14.13 13.73 36.58
CA ASP A 752 15.54 13.94 36.93
C ASP A 752 15.94 14.18 38.40
N LYS A 753 16.85 13.34 38.92
CA LYS A 753 18.24 13.70 39.30
C LYS A 753 18.91 12.55 40.08
N ASN A 754 20.22 12.45 39.88
CA ASN A 754 21.23 11.69 40.62
C ASN A 754 21.50 10.24 40.22
N ILE A 755 22.71 10.12 39.66
CA ILE A 755 23.57 8.96 39.50
C ILE A 755 23.73 8.22 40.84
N SER A 756 23.43 6.93 40.85
CA SER A 756 24.21 5.92 41.57
C SER A 756 23.95 4.54 40.98
N SER A 757 25.04 3.87 40.62
CA SER A 757 25.21 2.48 40.15
C SER A 757 24.19 1.44 40.64
N PRO A 758 23.79 0.44 39.82
CA PRO A 758 23.10 -0.73 40.34
C PRO A 758 24.07 -1.72 41.02
N PRO A 759 23.60 -2.46 42.03
CA PRO A 759 24.42 -3.27 42.92
C PRO A 759 24.82 -4.63 42.32
N ALA A 760 25.91 -5.15 42.86
CA ALA A 760 26.44 -6.48 42.60
C ALA A 760 25.60 -7.60 43.26
N THR A 761 25.71 -8.80 42.67
CA THR A 761 25.51 -10.15 43.25
C THR A 761 24.06 -10.57 43.62
N ASN A 762 23.58 -11.80 43.42
CA ASN A 762 24.24 -13.11 43.49
C ASN A 762 23.62 -14.18 42.58
N LEU A 763 24.50 -15.02 42.05
CA LEU A 763 24.22 -16.35 41.48
C LEU A 763 24.11 -17.39 42.61
N SER A 764 23.08 -18.24 42.54
CA SER A 764 23.03 -19.62 43.08
C SER A 764 21.71 -20.22 42.53
N ALA A 765 21.61 -21.38 41.88
CA ALA A 765 22.37 -22.62 41.89
C ALA A 765 22.14 -23.35 40.53
N LEU A 766 23.20 -23.92 39.91
CA LEU A 766 23.46 -25.36 39.67
C LEU A 766 22.45 -26.04 38.70
N GLU A 767 22.84 -26.75 37.65
CA GLU A 767 23.89 -27.78 37.60
C GLU A 767 24.71 -27.82 36.30
N ILE A 768 25.96 -28.26 36.48
CA ILE A 768 27.04 -28.45 35.51
C ILE A 768 27.07 -29.93 35.11
N TYR A 769 27.25 -30.23 33.81
CA TYR A 769 27.87 -31.48 33.35
C TYR A 769 29.25 -31.17 32.74
N PRO A 770 30.29 -31.99 32.97
CA PRO A 770 31.69 -31.63 32.76
C PRO A 770 32.15 -31.91 31.33
N PHE A 771 32.86 -30.97 30.71
CA PHE A 771 33.63 -31.24 29.49
C PHE A 771 35.07 -31.60 29.85
N GLN A 772 35.45 -32.85 29.55
CA GLN A 772 36.81 -33.37 29.62
C GLN A 772 37.74 -32.66 28.63
N LYS A 773 38.95 -32.35 29.09
CA LYS A 773 40.12 -32.01 28.26
C LYS A 773 40.34 -33.12 27.21
N ILE A 774 40.33 -32.74 25.93
CA ILE A 774 40.98 -33.53 24.88
C ILE A 774 42.15 -32.73 24.31
N LYS A 775 43.30 -33.39 24.34
CA LYS A 775 44.63 -32.94 23.94
C LYS A 775 44.70 -32.58 22.46
N ASP A 776 45.68 -31.73 22.15
CA ASP A 776 46.25 -31.49 20.83
C ASP A 776 46.32 -32.75 19.97
N HIS A 777 45.60 -32.73 18.84
CA HIS A 777 45.97 -33.55 17.69
C HIS A 777 46.19 -32.68 16.46
N LYS A 778 47.43 -32.77 15.98
CA LYS A 778 48.03 -32.16 14.80
C LYS A 778 47.13 -32.20 13.56
N ASN A 779 47.07 -31.05 12.88
CA ASN A 779 46.94 -30.84 11.43
C ASN A 779 46.55 -32.07 10.58
N LYS A 780 45.30 -32.08 10.13
CA LYS A 780 44.95 -32.48 8.76
C LYS A 780 44.16 -31.34 8.11
N LYS A 781 44.69 -30.78 7.03
CA LYS A 781 43.95 -29.87 6.13
C LYS A 781 42.71 -30.61 5.64
N MET A 782 41.52 -30.17 6.06
CA MET A 782 40.24 -30.56 5.48
C MET A 782 39.98 -29.61 4.30
N HIS A 783 40.17 -30.09 3.07
CA HIS A 783 39.67 -29.43 1.88
C HIS A 783 38.20 -29.84 1.70
N ASN A 784 37.27 -29.10 2.30
CA ASN A 784 35.84 -29.27 2.07
C ASN A 784 35.33 -28.07 1.26
N THR A 785 35.12 -28.28 -0.04
CA THR A 785 34.53 -27.30 -0.96
C THR A 785 33.01 -27.31 -0.76
N VAL A 786 32.50 -26.59 0.26
CA VAL A 786 31.05 -26.48 0.48
C VAL A 786 30.50 -25.30 -0.32
N ARG A 787 29.46 -25.55 -1.14
CA ARG A 787 28.74 -24.54 -1.97
C ARG A 787 27.46 -24.06 -1.26
N ILE A 788 26.88 -22.93 -1.70
CA ILE A 788 25.78 -22.25 -0.99
C ILE A 788 24.75 -21.64 -1.92
N VAL A 789 23.48 -21.58 -1.51
CA VAL A 789 22.46 -20.69 -2.09
C VAL A 789 21.92 -19.67 -1.09
N LEU A 790 21.91 -18.38 -1.46
CA LEU A 790 21.15 -17.35 -0.76
C LEU A 790 19.84 -17.05 -1.51
N LEU A 791 18.69 -17.19 -0.84
CA LEU A 791 17.35 -16.99 -1.42
C LEU A 791 16.83 -15.55 -1.19
N PHE A 792 16.38 -14.89 -2.26
CA PHE A 792 15.63 -13.62 -2.21
C PHE A 792 14.14 -13.88 -2.41
N ILE A 793 13.33 -13.73 -1.36
CA ILE A 793 11.87 -13.89 -1.44
C ILE A 793 11.23 -12.49 -1.56
N GLY A 794 11.27 -11.92 -2.77
CA GLY A 794 10.62 -10.65 -3.10
C GLY A 794 9.49 -10.85 -4.09
N GLY A 795 8.25 -10.99 -3.62
CA GLY A 795 7.08 -11.21 -4.48
C GLY A 795 6.63 -9.95 -5.22
N VAL A 796 7.15 -9.67 -6.43
CA VAL A 796 6.53 -8.74 -7.42
C VAL A 796 6.91 -9.14 -8.86
N THR A 797 6.24 -10.15 -9.43
CA THR A 797 6.65 -10.72 -10.73
C THR A 797 5.72 -10.42 -11.91
N LEU A 798 4.54 -9.84 -11.69
CA LEU A 798 3.65 -9.46 -12.80
C LEU A 798 3.87 -8.03 -13.32
N VAL A 799 4.52 -7.15 -12.53
CA VAL A 799 4.72 -5.74 -12.89
C VAL A 799 6.04 -5.52 -13.64
N ALA A 800 7.07 -6.31 -13.34
CA ALA A 800 8.40 -6.19 -13.94
C ALA A 800 8.47 -6.68 -15.40
N ALA A 801 7.69 -7.70 -15.77
CA ALA A 801 7.63 -8.22 -17.15
C ALA A 801 7.14 -7.15 -18.15
N ILE A 802 6.28 -6.22 -17.72
CA ILE A 802 5.76 -5.13 -18.55
C ILE A 802 6.81 -4.02 -18.75
N VAL A 803 7.67 -3.80 -17.74
CA VAL A 803 8.74 -2.79 -17.80
C VAL A 803 9.98 -3.34 -18.52
N ALA A 804 10.32 -4.62 -18.33
CA ALA A 804 11.41 -5.29 -19.05
C ALA A 804 11.12 -5.39 -20.56
N LEU A 805 9.88 -5.66 -20.96
CA LEU A 805 9.49 -5.63 -22.38
C LEU A 805 9.62 -4.21 -22.96
N ALA A 806 9.32 -3.16 -22.18
CA ALA A 806 9.47 -1.77 -22.60
C ALA A 806 10.95 -1.33 -22.70
N VAL A 807 11.82 -1.84 -21.81
CA VAL A 807 13.26 -1.57 -21.83
C VAL A 807 13.99 -2.36 -22.93
N ILE A 808 13.60 -3.61 -23.19
CA ILE A 808 14.14 -4.41 -24.29
C ILE A 808 13.77 -3.80 -25.66
N LEU A 809 12.55 -3.28 -25.80
CA LEU A 809 12.11 -2.52 -26.98
C LEU A 809 12.83 -1.16 -27.13
N HIS A 810 13.37 -0.60 -26.04
CA HIS A 810 14.14 0.65 -26.06
C HIS A 810 15.63 0.42 -26.35
N LYS A 811 16.24 -0.65 -25.80
CA LYS A 811 17.65 -1.04 -26.03
C LYS A 811 17.93 -1.48 -27.47
N GLN A 812 16.95 -2.05 -28.18
CA GLN A 812 17.11 -2.39 -29.60
C GLN A 812 17.13 -1.17 -30.54
N ARG A 813 16.72 0.02 -30.07
CA ARG A 813 16.68 1.25 -30.88
C ARG A 813 17.96 2.10 -30.81
N VAL A 814 18.86 1.83 -29.86
CA VAL A 814 20.05 2.66 -29.58
C VAL A 814 21.35 2.08 -30.17
N ARG A 815 21.34 0.83 -30.66
CA ARG A 815 22.57 0.14 -31.10
C ARG A 815 22.99 0.40 -32.56
N THR A 816 22.38 1.35 -33.28
CA THR A 816 22.65 1.59 -34.72
C THR A 816 23.25 2.96 -35.06
N SER A 817 23.84 3.71 -34.12
CA SER A 817 24.63 4.90 -34.50
C SER A 817 25.75 5.17 -33.51
N ILE A 818 26.99 4.82 -33.89
CA ILE A 818 28.23 5.60 -33.76
C ILE A 818 29.33 4.80 -34.50
N SER A 819 29.81 5.32 -35.64
CA SER A 819 31.16 5.05 -36.16
C SER A 819 31.60 6.21 -37.08
N ARG A 820 32.89 6.59 -36.96
CA ARG A 820 33.69 7.61 -37.69
C ARG A 820 33.62 9.03 -37.10
N SER A 821 34.71 9.75 -36.79
CA SER A 821 36.14 9.65 -37.15
C SER A 821 37.03 10.54 -36.25
N LYS A 822 38.34 10.21 -36.15
CA LYS A 822 39.48 10.94 -35.50
C LYS A 822 40.08 12.06 -36.43
N PRO A 823 41.28 12.66 -36.18
CA PRO A 823 41.76 13.59 -35.11
C PRO A 823 42.59 14.82 -35.64
N LEU A 824 42.81 15.89 -34.85
CA LEU A 824 43.92 16.90 -34.97
C LEU A 824 43.83 17.85 -33.75
N ALA A 825 44.84 18.47 -33.15
CA ALA A 825 46.29 18.28 -32.99
C ALA A 825 46.66 19.04 -31.68
N TRP A 826 47.80 18.66 -31.13
CA TRP A 826 48.30 18.97 -29.79
C TRP A 826 49.02 20.32 -29.74
N ASP A 827 48.84 21.11 -28.67
CA ASP A 827 49.92 21.95 -28.14
C ASP A 827 49.83 22.05 -26.62
N GLY A 828 50.99 21.95 -25.97
CA GLY A 828 51.11 21.61 -24.56
C GLY A 828 51.51 22.78 -23.66
N ARG A 829 51.03 22.73 -22.41
CA ARG A 829 51.87 22.73 -21.20
C ARG A 829 51.05 22.63 -19.90
N ASN A 830 51.62 21.86 -18.98
CA ASN A 830 51.41 21.80 -17.53
C ASN A 830 50.33 20.84 -16.96
N SER A 831 50.90 19.72 -16.54
CA SER A 831 50.49 18.61 -15.68
C SER A 831 50.02 18.96 -14.26
N GLN A 832 48.98 18.27 -13.76
CA GLN A 832 49.01 17.21 -12.72
C GLN A 832 47.67 17.10 -11.93
N ASN A 833 47.16 15.87 -11.83
CA ASN A 833 46.19 15.32 -10.85
C ASN A 833 44.72 15.78 -10.87
N LEU A 834 43.87 15.01 -11.58
CA LEU A 834 42.47 14.72 -11.22
C LEU A 834 42.08 13.38 -11.86
N SER A 835 41.94 12.32 -11.05
CA SER A 835 41.45 11.02 -11.50
C SER A 835 39.93 11.09 -11.73
N LEU A 836 39.53 10.81 -12.97
CA LEU A 836 38.16 10.78 -13.45
C LEU A 836 37.33 9.68 -12.77
N ALA A 837 36.27 10.09 -12.06
CA ALA A 837 35.06 9.30 -11.84
C ALA A 837 33.86 10.24 -11.56
N SER A 838 33.63 11.20 -12.44
CA SER A 838 32.55 12.17 -12.32
C SER A 838 32.23 12.80 -13.68
N ALA A 839 31.62 12.03 -14.58
CA ALA A 839 30.87 12.54 -15.74
C ALA A 839 30.32 11.37 -16.58
N GLU A 840 29.23 10.74 -16.14
CA GLU A 840 28.29 10.01 -17.02
C GLU A 840 27.11 9.52 -16.16
N LEU A 841 26.10 10.38 -15.93
CA LEU A 841 24.71 10.03 -15.55
C LEU A 841 23.82 11.27 -15.38
N LEU A 842 23.98 12.26 -16.27
CA LEU A 842 22.93 13.25 -16.54
C LEU A 842 22.28 12.84 -17.86
N TRP A 843 20.95 12.98 -17.94
CA TRP A 843 20.03 12.70 -19.07
C TRP A 843 19.09 11.48 -18.92
N LEU A 844 17.89 11.72 -18.37
CA LEU A 844 16.64 11.05 -18.74
C LEU A 844 15.51 12.09 -18.92
N PRO A 845 14.72 12.05 -20.02
CA PRO A 845 13.64 13.01 -20.28
C PRO A 845 12.34 12.67 -19.53
N ARG A 846 11.66 13.70 -19.02
CA ARG A 846 10.33 13.66 -18.37
C ARG A 846 9.20 13.78 -19.40
N THR A 847 8.64 12.68 -19.92
CA THR A 847 7.25 12.65 -20.45
C THR A 847 6.68 11.22 -20.60
N GLN A 848 5.95 10.73 -19.59
CA GLN A 848 4.71 9.95 -19.79
C GLN A 848 3.80 10.08 -18.56
N LYS A 849 2.54 10.45 -18.82
CA LYS A 849 1.49 10.67 -17.82
C LYS A 849 0.95 9.35 -17.24
N LYS A 850 0.87 9.33 -15.91
CA LYS A 850 -0.15 8.73 -15.03
C LYS A 850 -0.59 7.28 -15.32
N ARG A 851 0.16 6.33 -14.74
CA ARG A 851 -0.45 5.18 -14.04
C ARG A 851 -0.51 5.54 -12.56
N ILE A 852 -1.66 5.35 -11.92
CA ILE A 852 -1.81 5.48 -10.48
C ILE A 852 -1.10 4.28 -9.85
N ILE A 853 0.06 4.53 -9.25
CA ILE A 853 0.83 3.60 -8.43
C ILE A 853 0.30 3.78 -7.00
N THR A 854 -0.09 2.69 -6.34
CA THR A 854 -0.64 2.77 -4.97
C THR A 854 0.49 2.90 -3.93
N PRO A 855 0.23 3.46 -2.73
CA PRO A 855 1.24 3.59 -1.67
C PRO A 855 1.94 2.27 -1.28
N ASN A 856 1.27 1.12 -1.43
CA ASN A 856 1.84 -0.21 -1.17
C ASN A 856 2.88 -0.65 -2.21
N GLN A 857 2.81 -0.15 -3.46
CA GLN A 857 3.81 -0.44 -4.49
C GLN A 857 5.08 0.38 -4.28
N ILE A 858 4.95 1.56 -3.68
CA ILE A 858 6.06 2.41 -3.26
C ILE A 858 6.70 1.85 -1.99
N TRP A 859 5.92 1.38 -1.00
CA TRP A 859 6.45 0.65 0.16
C TRP A 859 7.29 -0.58 -0.23
N GLY A 860 6.81 -1.39 -1.17
CA GLY A 860 7.58 -2.53 -1.70
C GLY A 860 8.86 -2.11 -2.43
N TYR A 861 8.85 -0.99 -3.17
CA TYR A 861 10.01 -0.47 -3.90
C TYR A 861 11.04 0.22 -2.99
N ILE A 862 10.57 0.93 -1.95
CA ILE A 862 11.39 1.59 -0.92
C ILE A 862 12.04 0.56 -0.02
N ILE A 863 11.26 -0.43 0.44
CA ILE A 863 11.82 -1.57 1.17
C ILE A 863 12.79 -2.26 0.24
N THR A 864 12.47 -2.63 -1.00
CA THR A 864 13.42 -3.36 -1.88
C THR A 864 14.72 -2.59 -2.20
N ILE A 865 14.71 -1.26 -2.39
CA ILE A 865 15.95 -0.50 -2.67
C ILE A 865 16.75 -0.23 -1.39
N ALA A 866 16.08 0.14 -0.30
CA ALA A 866 16.72 0.30 1.01
C ALA A 866 17.21 -1.06 1.55
N THR A 867 16.45 -2.15 1.39
CA THR A 867 16.81 -3.53 1.79
C THR A 867 17.70 -4.25 0.80
N ALA A 868 17.78 -3.89 -0.49
CA ALA A 868 18.78 -4.48 -1.40
C ALA A 868 20.19 -4.00 -1.05
N ARG A 869 20.36 -2.74 -0.61
CA ARG A 869 21.67 -2.21 -0.18
C ARG A 869 21.90 -2.32 1.33
N ILE A 870 20.88 -2.30 2.20
CA ILE A 870 21.05 -2.72 3.62
C ILE A 870 21.32 -4.23 3.64
N GLY A 871 20.70 -4.97 2.73
CA GLY A 871 20.92 -6.39 2.49
C GLY A 871 22.32 -6.71 2.06
N SER A 872 23.06 -5.77 1.47
CA SER A 872 24.42 -6.03 1.05
C SER A 872 25.39 -6.11 2.23
N ASP A 873 25.17 -5.36 3.31
CA ASP A 873 25.90 -5.53 4.58
C ASP A 873 25.45 -6.80 5.36
N ARG A 874 24.17 -7.21 5.23
CA ARG A 874 23.64 -8.45 5.83
C ARG A 874 24.19 -9.71 5.15
N ILE A 875 24.21 -9.70 3.82
CA ILE A 875 24.79 -10.76 3.00
C ILE A 875 26.29 -10.86 3.30
N THR A 876 26.98 -9.73 3.51
CA THR A 876 28.38 -9.75 3.95
C THR A 876 28.56 -10.51 5.26
N LEU A 877 27.73 -10.27 6.30
CA LEU A 877 27.83 -11.03 7.55
C LEU A 877 27.62 -12.55 7.36
N GLN A 878 26.67 -12.93 6.50
CA GLN A 878 26.45 -14.34 6.16
C GLN A 878 27.65 -14.92 5.41
N ILE A 879 28.16 -14.23 4.39
CA ILE A 879 29.31 -14.65 3.59
C ILE A 879 30.58 -14.75 4.46
N GLU A 880 30.80 -13.83 5.39
CA GLU A 880 31.91 -13.87 6.34
C GLU A 880 31.81 -15.08 7.27
N ALA A 881 30.62 -15.37 7.82
CA ALA A 881 30.38 -16.56 8.64
C ALA A 881 30.63 -17.85 7.85
N LEU A 882 30.26 -17.87 6.57
CA LEU A 882 30.48 -19.00 5.67
C LEU A 882 31.95 -19.16 5.30
N LYS A 883 32.67 -18.07 5.03
CA LYS A 883 34.12 -18.08 4.81
C LYS A 883 34.87 -18.64 6.00
N ALA A 884 34.46 -18.27 7.21
CA ALA A 884 35.10 -18.71 8.45
C ALA A 884 35.07 -20.23 8.63
N ILE A 885 34.12 -20.93 8.00
CA ILE A 885 34.02 -22.40 8.01
C ILE A 885 34.56 -23.07 6.73
N GLY A 886 35.22 -22.31 5.85
CA GLY A 886 35.93 -22.84 4.68
C GLY A 886 35.12 -22.87 3.37
N VAL A 887 33.96 -22.23 3.31
CA VAL A 887 33.18 -22.10 2.06
C VAL A 887 33.97 -21.27 1.04
N THR A 888 34.01 -21.74 -0.20
CA THR A 888 34.74 -21.10 -1.30
C THR A 888 33.85 -20.56 -2.41
N GLU A 889 32.57 -20.96 -2.46
CA GLU A 889 31.63 -20.53 -3.51
C GLU A 889 30.22 -20.25 -2.96
N VAL A 890 29.66 -19.11 -3.35
CA VAL A 890 28.32 -18.66 -2.96
C VAL A 890 27.48 -18.41 -4.22
N VAL A 891 26.30 -19.01 -4.28
CA VAL A 891 25.31 -18.79 -5.34
C VAL A 891 24.20 -17.88 -4.82
N LEU A 892 23.98 -16.75 -5.48
CA LEU A 892 22.89 -15.82 -5.15
C LEU A 892 21.70 -16.11 -6.06
N ALA A 893 20.57 -16.49 -5.50
CA ALA A 893 19.33 -16.57 -6.23
C ALA A 893 18.69 -15.18 -6.29
N ILE A 894 18.70 -14.54 -7.47
CA ILE A 894 18.23 -13.17 -7.66
C ILE A 894 17.25 -13.11 -8.83
N ASN A 895 16.09 -12.48 -8.61
CA ASN A 895 15.09 -12.25 -9.65
C ASN A 895 15.23 -10.86 -10.31
N TYR A 896 15.83 -9.87 -9.61
CA TYR A 896 15.88 -8.47 -10.02
C TYR A 896 17.31 -7.90 -10.11
N GLN A 897 17.66 -7.27 -11.24
CA GLN A 897 18.90 -6.52 -11.49
C GLN A 897 20.21 -7.16 -10.94
N PRO A 898 20.58 -8.37 -11.39
CA PRO A 898 21.74 -9.08 -10.87
C PRO A 898 23.06 -8.30 -11.07
N GLU A 899 23.18 -7.50 -12.13
CA GLU A 899 24.37 -6.68 -12.41
C GLU A 899 24.69 -5.66 -11.31
N VAL A 900 23.67 -5.03 -10.71
CA VAL A 900 23.87 -4.03 -9.64
C VAL A 900 24.36 -4.69 -8.36
N MET A 901 23.78 -5.83 -7.99
CA MET A 901 24.17 -6.62 -6.81
C MET A 901 25.56 -7.22 -6.99
N LEU A 902 25.84 -7.80 -8.17
CA LEU A 902 27.15 -8.39 -8.48
C LEU A 902 28.26 -7.33 -8.53
N ASN A 903 28.00 -6.14 -9.06
CA ASN A 903 28.97 -5.05 -9.04
C ASN A 903 29.30 -4.60 -7.61
N PHE A 904 28.32 -4.58 -6.71
CA PHE A 904 28.57 -4.31 -5.29
C PHE A 904 29.38 -5.43 -4.62
N LEU A 905 29.04 -6.69 -4.90
CA LEU A 905 29.68 -7.85 -4.26
C LEU A 905 31.06 -8.17 -4.82
N LYS A 906 31.46 -7.58 -5.94
CA LYS A 906 32.77 -7.78 -6.58
C LYS A 906 33.95 -7.37 -5.68
N ASP A 907 33.76 -6.30 -4.90
CA ASP A 907 34.75 -5.85 -3.92
C ASP A 907 34.92 -6.89 -2.80
N PHE A 908 33.83 -7.58 -2.42
CA PHE A 908 33.84 -8.64 -1.41
C PHE A 908 34.37 -9.97 -1.95
N GLU A 909 34.08 -10.29 -3.22
CA GLU A 909 34.65 -11.45 -3.94
C GLU A 909 36.18 -11.42 -3.86
N THR A 910 36.75 -10.23 -4.09
CA THR A 910 38.19 -9.97 -4.04
C THR A 910 38.71 -9.94 -2.60
N LYS A 911 38.01 -9.26 -1.68
CA LYS A 911 38.44 -9.09 -0.28
C LYS A 911 38.41 -10.38 0.53
N LEU A 912 37.43 -11.26 0.30
CA LEU A 912 37.20 -12.48 1.07
C LEU A 912 37.71 -13.75 0.35
N GLU A 913 38.20 -13.63 -0.89
CA GLU A 913 38.64 -14.76 -1.72
C GLU A 913 37.57 -15.87 -1.80
N ILE A 914 36.36 -15.50 -2.21
CA ILE A 914 35.21 -16.41 -2.40
C ILE A 914 34.64 -16.14 -3.77
N LYS A 915 34.26 -17.18 -4.52
CA LYS A 915 33.59 -17.03 -5.81
C LYS A 915 32.10 -16.75 -5.61
N ILE A 916 31.58 -15.67 -6.19
CA ILE A 916 30.16 -15.31 -6.08
C ILE A 916 29.48 -15.44 -7.45
N THR A 917 28.52 -16.35 -7.57
CA THR A 917 27.79 -16.62 -8.83
C THR A 917 26.31 -16.27 -8.69
N CYS A 918 25.70 -15.67 -9.70
CA CYS A 918 24.25 -15.43 -9.70
C CYS A 918 23.48 -16.58 -10.36
N SER A 919 22.38 -17.02 -9.75
CA SER A 919 21.32 -17.81 -10.37
C SER A 919 20.14 -16.87 -10.62
N GLN A 920 19.99 -16.43 -11.87
CA GLN A 920 18.96 -15.46 -12.21
C GLN A 920 17.62 -16.18 -12.45
N GLU A 921 16.63 -15.79 -11.67
CA GLU A 921 15.27 -16.26 -11.83
C GLU A 921 14.50 -15.30 -12.76
N THR A 922 13.90 -15.81 -13.84
CA THR A 922 13.14 -14.98 -14.80
C THR A 922 11.65 -14.88 -14.45
N GLU A 923 11.14 -15.81 -13.64
CA GLU A 923 9.75 -15.96 -13.23
C GLU A 923 9.69 -16.47 -11.79
N PRO A 924 8.71 -16.12 -10.96
CA PRO A 924 8.68 -16.48 -9.53
C PRO A 924 8.45 -17.99 -9.34
N LEU A 925 9.46 -18.74 -8.92
CA LEU A 925 9.37 -20.19 -8.70
C LEU A 925 9.29 -20.59 -7.21
N GLY A 926 9.03 -19.64 -6.31
CA GLY A 926 8.87 -19.92 -4.87
C GLY A 926 10.21 -20.06 -4.13
N THR A 927 10.21 -20.67 -2.94
CA THR A 927 11.43 -20.80 -2.10
C THR A 927 12.33 -21.97 -2.53
N ALA A 928 11.76 -23.00 -3.16
CA ALA A 928 12.52 -24.15 -3.67
C ALA A 928 12.98 -23.96 -5.13
N GLY A 929 12.24 -23.18 -5.92
CA GLY A 929 12.50 -22.98 -7.35
C GLY A 929 13.91 -22.48 -7.70
N PRO A 930 14.48 -21.51 -6.97
CA PRO A 930 15.84 -21.08 -7.23
C PRO A 930 16.91 -22.15 -6.97
N LEU A 931 16.64 -23.10 -6.05
CA LEU A 931 17.51 -24.26 -5.84
C LEU A 931 17.48 -25.19 -7.06
N ALA A 932 16.30 -25.39 -7.65
CA ALA A 932 16.17 -26.16 -8.89
C ALA A 932 16.88 -25.49 -10.09
N LEU A 933 16.80 -24.16 -10.20
CA LEU A 933 17.54 -23.40 -11.23
C LEU A 933 19.06 -23.44 -11.03
N ALA A 934 19.51 -23.47 -9.77
CA ALA A 934 20.92 -23.52 -9.43
C ALA A 934 21.49 -24.95 -9.39
N ARG A 935 20.73 -25.98 -9.80
CA ARG A 935 21.12 -27.39 -9.70
C ARG A 935 22.53 -27.67 -10.24
N ASP A 936 22.82 -27.22 -11.46
CA ASP A 936 24.12 -27.44 -12.11
C ASP A 936 25.29 -26.68 -11.44
N LYS A 937 24.98 -25.68 -10.61
CA LYS A 937 25.98 -24.92 -9.84
C LYS A 937 26.19 -25.54 -8.45
N LEU A 938 25.22 -26.28 -7.93
CA LEU A 938 25.27 -26.86 -6.59
C LEU A 938 25.76 -28.30 -6.58
N ILE A 939 25.58 -29.03 -7.67
CA ILE A 939 26.09 -30.38 -7.84
C ILE A 939 27.52 -30.29 -8.39
N ASP A 940 28.46 -30.95 -7.72
CA ASP A 940 29.88 -31.01 -8.10
C ASP A 940 30.45 -32.42 -8.06
N ASP A 941 29.57 -33.42 -8.06
CA ASP A 941 29.87 -34.85 -7.97
C ASP A 941 30.61 -35.30 -6.70
N SER A 942 30.91 -34.39 -5.75
CA SER A 942 31.53 -34.73 -4.47
C SER A 942 30.56 -35.43 -3.50
N GLY A 943 29.26 -35.18 -3.66
CA GLY A 943 28.22 -35.67 -2.75
C GLY A 943 28.14 -34.92 -1.42
N GLU A 944 28.98 -33.91 -1.20
CA GLU A 944 28.98 -33.10 0.03
C GLU A 944 27.71 -32.23 0.13
N PRO A 945 27.21 -31.96 1.36
CA PRO A 945 26.07 -31.09 1.58
C PRO A 945 26.38 -29.62 1.28
N PHE A 946 25.35 -28.84 0.97
CA PHE A 946 25.44 -27.41 0.69
C PHE A 946 24.50 -26.60 1.60
N PHE A 947 24.90 -25.37 1.96
CA PHE A 947 24.07 -24.50 2.78
C PHE A 947 23.02 -23.76 1.94
N VAL A 948 21.85 -23.53 2.54
CA VAL A 948 20.83 -22.63 2.02
C VAL A 948 20.43 -21.67 3.12
N LEU A 949 20.57 -20.36 2.89
CA LEU A 949 20.20 -19.34 3.87
C LEU A 949 19.24 -18.33 3.25
N ASN A 950 18.23 -17.95 4.02
CA ASN A 950 17.39 -16.81 3.69
C ASN A 950 18.17 -15.50 3.97
N SER A 951 18.11 -14.57 3.00
CA SER A 951 18.87 -13.32 3.05
C SER A 951 18.32 -12.27 4.02
N ASP A 952 17.10 -12.45 4.50
CA ASP A 952 16.40 -11.59 5.47
C ASP A 952 16.55 -12.05 6.93
N VAL A 953 17.34 -13.10 7.19
CA VAL A 953 17.60 -13.62 8.54
C VAL A 953 18.92 -13.08 9.08
N ILE A 954 18.90 -12.60 10.33
CA ILE A 954 20.10 -12.32 11.14
C ILE A 954 20.14 -13.22 12.37
N SER A 955 21.29 -13.86 12.62
CA SER A 955 21.49 -14.76 13.76
C SER A 955 22.97 -14.94 14.11
N GLU A 956 23.28 -15.82 15.08
CA GLU A 956 24.66 -16.14 15.49
C GLU A 956 25.36 -17.24 14.65
N TYR A 957 24.85 -17.59 13.46
CA TYR A 957 25.42 -18.51 12.46
C TYR A 957 26.39 -19.62 13.00
N PRO A 958 25.89 -20.59 13.80
CA PRO A 958 26.68 -21.74 14.31
C PRO A 958 26.87 -22.82 13.24
N LEU A 959 27.49 -22.43 12.13
CA LEU A 959 27.49 -23.25 10.91
C LEU A 959 28.44 -24.45 11.02
N LYS A 960 29.50 -24.34 11.84
CA LYS A 960 30.39 -25.46 12.13
C LYS A 960 29.67 -26.55 12.92
N GLU A 961 28.95 -26.17 13.99
CA GLU A 961 28.16 -27.12 14.76
C GLU A 961 27.05 -27.75 13.91
N MET A 962 26.46 -26.99 12.98
CA MET A 962 25.44 -27.53 12.06
C MET A 962 25.99 -28.61 11.12
N ILE A 963 27.24 -28.49 10.65
CA ILE A 963 27.88 -29.53 9.83
C ILE A 963 28.10 -30.79 10.65
N GLU A 964 28.61 -30.65 11.88
CA GLU A 964 28.86 -31.77 12.79
C GLU A 964 27.55 -32.50 13.13
N PHE A 965 26.48 -31.74 13.41
CA PHE A 965 25.13 -32.26 13.62
C PHE A 965 24.59 -33.00 12.39
N HIS A 966 24.72 -32.43 11.19
CA HIS A 966 24.24 -33.08 9.97
C HIS A 966 24.94 -34.42 9.70
N LYS A 967 26.26 -34.46 9.95
CA LYS A 967 27.07 -35.67 9.80
C LYS A 967 26.72 -36.76 10.82
N SER A 968 26.30 -36.39 12.05
CA SER A 968 26.03 -37.37 13.09
C SER A 968 24.78 -38.22 12.86
N HIS A 969 23.77 -37.71 12.14
CA HIS A 969 22.53 -38.43 11.89
C HIS A 969 22.38 -39.00 10.46
N GLY A 970 23.20 -38.58 9.50
CA GLY A 970 23.20 -39.12 8.13
C GLY A 970 21.86 -38.95 7.38
N GLY A 971 21.12 -37.89 7.68
CA GLY A 971 19.83 -37.55 7.07
C GLY A 971 20.00 -36.85 5.72
N GLU A 972 18.90 -36.59 5.00
CA GLU A 972 18.97 -35.87 3.72
C GLU A 972 19.05 -34.34 3.91
N ALA A 973 18.51 -33.83 5.02
CA ALA A 973 18.48 -32.40 5.30
C ALA A 973 18.50 -32.13 6.81
N SER A 974 19.19 -31.05 7.20
CA SER A 974 19.10 -30.46 8.52
C SER A 974 18.62 -29.02 8.42
N ILE A 975 17.66 -28.64 9.25
CA ILE A 975 17.14 -27.27 9.33
C ILE A 975 17.49 -26.66 10.68
N MET A 976 17.68 -25.35 10.71
CA MET A 976 17.85 -24.63 11.96
C MET A 976 16.49 -24.15 12.47
N VAL A 977 16.27 -24.28 13.77
CA VAL A 977 15.06 -23.78 14.43
C VAL A 977 15.43 -22.86 15.58
N THR A 978 14.60 -21.86 15.84
CA THR A 978 14.78 -20.96 16.98
C THR A 978 13.58 -21.04 17.91
N LYS A 979 13.80 -20.80 19.21
CA LYS A 979 12.72 -20.72 20.19
C LYS A 979 12.14 -19.31 20.19
N VAL A 980 10.81 -19.21 20.15
CA VAL A 980 10.07 -17.94 20.26
C VAL A 980 9.00 -18.03 21.32
N ASP A 981 8.78 -16.95 22.06
CA ASP A 981 7.75 -16.92 23.11
C ASP A 981 6.33 -17.05 22.53
N GLU A 982 6.12 -16.53 21.30
CA GLU A 982 4.83 -16.51 20.62
C GLU A 982 4.91 -17.18 19.24
N PRO A 983 4.70 -18.51 19.14
CA PRO A 983 4.85 -19.26 17.90
C PRO A 983 3.67 -19.10 16.91
N SER A 984 2.55 -18.48 17.32
CA SER A 984 1.32 -18.38 16.50
C SER A 984 1.49 -17.63 15.16
N LYS A 985 2.60 -16.90 14.99
CA LYS A 985 2.91 -16.14 13.78
C LYS A 985 3.75 -16.92 12.76
N TYR A 986 4.30 -18.07 13.14
CA TYR A 986 5.32 -18.80 12.38
C TYR A 986 4.96 -20.27 12.16
N GLY A 987 5.68 -20.95 11.26
CA GLY A 987 5.63 -22.41 11.14
C GLY A 987 6.42 -23.06 12.28
N VAL A 988 5.76 -23.86 13.10
CA VAL A 988 6.35 -24.61 14.22
C VAL A 988 6.86 -25.95 13.73
N VAL A 989 8.07 -26.30 14.14
CA VAL A 989 8.71 -27.58 13.86
C VAL A 989 8.57 -28.46 15.10
N VAL A 990 7.81 -29.55 14.97
CA VAL A 990 7.71 -30.57 16.01
C VAL A 990 8.81 -31.61 15.76
N MET A 991 9.65 -31.83 16.75
CA MET A 991 10.85 -32.66 16.65
C MET A 991 11.08 -33.43 17.94
N ASP A 992 11.71 -34.59 17.82
CA ASP A 992 12.24 -35.34 18.95
C ASP A 992 13.41 -34.57 19.58
N GLU A 993 13.33 -34.30 20.88
CA GLU A 993 14.30 -33.47 21.60
C GLU A 993 15.67 -34.15 21.77
N SER A 994 15.72 -35.48 21.72
CA SER A 994 16.94 -36.26 21.99
C SER A 994 17.79 -36.47 20.73
N THR A 995 17.14 -36.70 19.59
CA THR A 995 17.75 -37.00 18.31
C THR A 995 17.74 -35.83 17.35
N GLY A 996 16.83 -34.87 17.58
CA GLY A 996 16.56 -33.77 16.67
C GLY A 996 15.75 -34.15 15.43
N GLN A 997 15.22 -35.37 15.33
CA GLN A 997 14.44 -35.78 14.17
C GLN A 997 13.13 -35.01 14.06
N VAL A 998 12.82 -34.46 12.88
CA VAL A 998 11.58 -33.71 12.65
C VAL A 998 10.44 -34.68 12.38
N GLU A 999 9.41 -34.63 13.22
CA GLU A 999 8.20 -35.43 13.06
C GLU A 999 7.26 -34.79 12.02
N ARG A 1000 7.01 -33.49 12.18
CA ARG A 1000 6.04 -32.75 11.36
C ARG A 1000 6.22 -31.24 11.47
N PHE A 1001 5.75 -30.55 10.45
CA PHE A 1001 5.57 -29.10 10.47
C PHE A 1001 4.13 -28.75 10.82
N VAL A 1002 3.96 -27.71 11.63
CA VAL A 1002 2.66 -27.15 11.98
C VAL A 1002 2.68 -25.68 11.63
N GLU A 1003 2.04 -25.34 10.51
CA GLU A 1003 1.97 -23.95 10.05
C GLU A 1003 1.03 -23.15 10.98
N LYS A 1004 1.58 -22.16 11.70
CA LYS A 1004 0.84 -21.19 12.53
C LYS A 1004 -0.20 -21.83 13.47
N PRO A 1005 0.26 -22.65 14.43
CA PRO A 1005 -0.64 -23.42 15.28
C PRO A 1005 -1.50 -22.52 16.18
N LYS A 1006 -2.79 -22.84 16.30
CA LYS A 1006 -3.74 -22.20 17.22
C LYS A 1006 -3.55 -22.61 18.69
N LEU A 1007 -3.13 -23.86 18.90
CA LEU A 1007 -2.83 -24.44 20.21
C LEU A 1007 -1.32 -24.57 20.35
N PHE A 1008 -0.79 -24.40 21.55
CA PHE A 1008 0.64 -24.57 21.77
C PHE A 1008 1.07 -26.02 21.49
N VAL A 1009 1.74 -26.24 20.37
CA VAL A 1009 2.32 -27.54 19.97
C VAL A 1009 3.85 -27.56 20.11
N GLY A 1010 4.44 -26.41 20.40
CA GLY A 1010 5.88 -26.20 20.51
C GLY A 1010 6.22 -24.73 20.26
N ASN A 1011 7.39 -24.32 20.72
CA ASN A 1011 7.89 -22.95 20.58
C ASN A 1011 9.05 -22.83 19.59
N LYS A 1012 9.37 -23.91 18.86
CA LYS A 1012 10.47 -23.95 17.90
C LYS A 1012 9.97 -23.67 16.50
N ILE A 1013 10.49 -22.63 15.88
CA ILE A 1013 10.08 -22.19 14.54
C ILE A 1013 11.25 -22.32 13.57
N ASN A 1014 10.95 -22.49 12.28
CA ASN A 1014 11.96 -22.51 11.24
C ASN A 1014 12.75 -21.18 11.21
N ALA A 1015 14.09 -21.27 11.30
CA ALA A 1015 14.99 -20.12 11.31
C ALA A 1015 15.50 -19.70 9.92
N GLY A 1016 15.13 -20.38 8.83
CA GLY A 1016 15.51 -20.03 7.46
C GLY A 1016 16.98 -20.34 7.11
N ILE A 1017 17.61 -21.26 7.84
CA ILE A 1017 18.99 -21.73 7.60
C ILE A 1017 18.94 -23.26 7.48
N TYR A 1018 19.44 -23.78 6.36
CA TYR A 1018 19.36 -25.20 6.01
C TYR A 1018 20.73 -25.72 5.55
N LEU A 1019 20.98 -27.01 5.81
CA LEU A 1019 22.10 -27.78 5.27
C LEU A 1019 21.51 -29.01 4.57
N LEU A 1020 21.69 -29.08 3.25
CA LEU A 1020 20.99 -30.02 2.38
C LEU A 1020 21.97 -30.91 1.62
N ASN A 1021 21.66 -32.19 1.50
CA ASN A 1021 22.37 -33.07 0.59
C ASN A 1021 21.94 -32.82 -0.87
N PRO A 1022 22.81 -33.09 -1.87
CA PRO A 1022 22.46 -32.99 -3.29
C PRO A 1022 21.22 -33.79 -3.68
N SER A 1023 20.91 -34.90 -2.98
CA SER A 1023 19.72 -35.72 -3.21
C SER A 1023 18.41 -34.93 -3.05
N VAL A 1024 18.39 -33.89 -2.22
CA VAL A 1024 17.21 -33.03 -1.99
C VAL A 1024 16.80 -32.31 -3.28
N LEU A 1025 17.76 -31.95 -4.13
CA LEU A 1025 17.49 -31.28 -5.41
C LEU A 1025 16.65 -32.16 -6.35
N ASN A 1026 16.73 -33.49 -6.25
CA ASN A 1026 15.91 -34.42 -7.03
C ASN A 1026 14.43 -34.39 -6.65
N ARG A 1027 14.11 -33.90 -5.44
CA ARG A 1027 12.74 -33.74 -4.94
C ARG A 1027 12.10 -32.42 -5.38
N ILE A 1028 12.86 -31.54 -6.03
CA ILE A 1028 12.40 -30.20 -6.44
C ILE A 1028 12.18 -30.17 -7.94
N GLU A 1029 10.93 -29.93 -8.34
CA GLU A 1029 10.54 -29.71 -9.73
C GLU A 1029 10.74 -28.23 -10.14
N LEU A 1030 11.02 -27.97 -11.42
CA LEU A 1030 11.18 -26.61 -11.94
C LEU A 1030 9.82 -25.94 -12.19
N ARG A 1031 9.10 -25.69 -11.09
CA ARG A 1031 7.81 -25.00 -11.04
C ARG A 1031 7.73 -24.18 -9.74
N PRO A 1032 6.72 -23.30 -9.58
CA PRO A 1032 6.48 -22.64 -8.31
C PRO A 1032 6.29 -23.66 -7.18
N THR A 1033 7.24 -23.71 -6.25
CA THR A 1033 7.30 -24.67 -5.15
C THR A 1033 7.87 -24.03 -3.88
N SER A 1034 7.21 -24.27 -2.74
CA SER A 1034 7.75 -23.88 -1.42
C SER A 1034 8.47 -25.05 -0.76
N ILE A 1035 9.73 -24.85 -0.36
CA ILE A 1035 10.53 -25.91 0.27
C ILE A 1035 9.91 -26.36 1.60
N GLU A 1036 9.36 -25.43 2.36
CA GLU A 1036 8.76 -25.67 3.68
C GLU A 1036 7.41 -26.39 3.61
N LYS A 1037 6.66 -26.20 2.52
CA LYS A 1037 5.31 -26.77 2.36
C LYS A 1037 5.28 -28.05 1.55
N GLU A 1038 6.19 -28.21 0.60
CA GLU A 1038 6.14 -29.31 -0.38
C GLU A 1038 7.36 -30.25 -0.27
N VAL A 1039 8.53 -29.78 0.17
CA VAL A 1039 9.76 -30.60 0.15
C VAL A 1039 10.05 -31.17 1.53
N PHE A 1040 10.18 -30.31 2.55
CA PHE A 1040 10.52 -30.74 3.90
C PHE A 1040 9.49 -31.70 4.53
N PRO A 1041 8.17 -31.53 4.37
CA PRO A 1041 7.21 -32.50 4.89
C PRO A 1041 7.40 -33.91 4.29
N ASN A 1042 7.81 -34.00 3.02
CA ASN A 1042 8.12 -35.28 2.37
C ASN A 1042 9.42 -35.91 2.89
N ILE A 1043 10.43 -35.11 3.23
CA ILE A 1043 11.68 -35.61 3.83
C ILE A 1043 11.44 -36.03 5.29
N ALA A 1044 10.63 -35.29 6.03
CA ALA A 1044 10.21 -35.61 7.39
C ALA A 1044 9.39 -36.92 7.43
N ALA A 1045 8.44 -37.11 6.51
CA ALA A 1045 7.68 -38.34 6.37
C ALA A 1045 8.57 -39.57 6.10
N ASN A 1046 9.70 -39.38 5.43
CA ASN A 1046 10.71 -40.41 5.21
C ASN A 1046 11.70 -40.56 6.37
N GLN A 1047 11.50 -39.85 7.50
CA GLN A 1047 12.36 -39.85 8.68
C GLN A 1047 13.82 -39.42 8.38
N LYS A 1048 14.00 -38.57 7.35
CA LYS A 1048 15.32 -38.09 6.88
C LYS A 1048 15.58 -36.61 7.16
N LEU A 1049 14.67 -35.92 7.85
CA LEU A 1049 14.78 -34.51 8.18
C LEU A 1049 15.07 -34.33 9.67
N TYR A 1050 16.05 -33.49 9.99
CA TYR A 1050 16.46 -33.21 11.36
C TYR A 1050 16.52 -31.70 11.61
N ALA A 1051 16.29 -31.27 12.85
CA ALA A 1051 16.28 -29.88 13.27
C ALA A 1051 17.32 -29.66 14.38
N MET A 1052 18.11 -28.60 14.24
CA MET A 1052 19.05 -28.13 15.27
C MET A 1052 18.53 -26.83 15.88
N VAL A 1053 18.47 -26.77 17.21
CA VAL A 1053 18.08 -25.54 17.91
C VAL A 1053 19.23 -24.53 17.89
N LEU A 1054 18.95 -23.33 17.42
CA LEU A 1054 19.89 -22.22 17.43
C LEU A 1054 20.20 -21.79 18.88
N PRO A 1055 21.47 -21.75 19.32
CA PRO A 1055 21.86 -21.38 20.69
C PRO A 1055 21.90 -19.87 20.93
N GLY A 1056 21.70 -19.06 19.89
CA GLY A 1056 21.87 -17.60 19.89
C GLY A 1056 20.61 -16.81 19.55
N PHE A 1057 20.77 -15.51 19.32
CA PHE A 1057 19.66 -14.68 18.85
C PHE A 1057 19.28 -15.00 17.40
N TRP A 1058 18.02 -14.75 17.07
CA TRP A 1058 17.50 -14.84 15.72
C TRP A 1058 16.49 -13.71 15.50
N MET A 1059 16.48 -13.15 14.30
CA MET A 1059 15.45 -12.20 13.88
C MET A 1059 15.26 -12.26 12.36
N ASP A 1060 14.00 -12.26 11.92
CA ASP A 1060 13.62 -11.91 10.55
C ASP A 1060 13.58 -10.38 10.46
N ILE A 1061 14.47 -9.81 9.65
CA ILE A 1061 14.66 -8.36 9.49
C ILE A 1061 14.12 -7.84 8.15
N GLY A 1062 13.08 -8.48 7.61
CA GLY A 1062 12.37 -8.08 6.40
C GLY A 1062 11.68 -6.70 6.48
N GLN A 1063 11.44 -6.17 7.68
CA GLN A 1063 10.83 -4.85 7.90
C GLN A 1063 11.75 -3.86 8.62
N PRO A 1064 11.61 -2.53 8.40
CA PRO A 1064 12.46 -1.53 9.05
C PRO A 1064 12.45 -1.54 10.59
N ARG A 1065 11.28 -1.78 11.20
CA ARG A 1065 11.16 -1.90 12.67
C ARG A 1065 11.92 -3.11 13.21
N ASP A 1066 11.82 -4.21 12.50
CA ASP A 1066 12.51 -5.45 12.83
C ASP A 1066 14.01 -5.29 12.65
N TYR A 1067 14.47 -4.48 11.70
CA TYR A 1067 15.89 -4.16 11.53
C TYR A 1067 16.50 -3.45 12.75
N ILE A 1068 15.84 -2.43 13.30
CA ILE A 1068 16.32 -1.75 14.53
C ILE A 1068 16.31 -2.71 15.72
N THR A 1069 15.32 -3.60 15.79
CA THR A 1069 15.25 -4.64 16.82
C THR A 1069 16.37 -5.67 16.67
N GLY A 1070 16.63 -6.11 15.44
CA GLY A 1070 17.73 -7.01 15.07
C GLY A 1070 19.10 -6.40 15.36
N LEU A 1071 19.28 -5.10 15.11
CA LEU A 1071 20.49 -4.37 15.50
C LEU A 1071 20.74 -4.47 17.01
N ARG A 1072 19.72 -4.22 17.83
CA ARG A 1072 19.83 -4.33 19.29
C ARG A 1072 20.22 -5.75 19.72
N LEU A 1073 19.60 -6.77 19.13
CA LEU A 1073 19.94 -8.18 19.42
C LEU A 1073 21.40 -8.50 19.04
N TYR A 1074 21.83 -8.03 17.87
CA TYR A 1074 23.20 -8.19 17.39
C TYR A 1074 24.23 -7.47 18.29
N LEU A 1075 23.97 -6.21 18.64
CA LEU A 1075 24.86 -5.44 19.53
C LEU A 1075 24.93 -6.06 20.94
N ASN A 1076 23.81 -6.60 21.45
CA ASN A 1076 23.81 -7.35 22.72
C ASN A 1076 24.61 -8.66 22.62
N SER A 1077 24.54 -9.36 21.49
CA SER A 1077 25.37 -10.56 21.24
C SER A 1077 26.86 -10.18 21.18
N LEU A 1078 27.20 -9.12 20.46
CA LEU A 1078 28.57 -8.58 20.43
C LEU A 1078 29.07 -8.21 21.82
N ARG A 1079 28.24 -7.60 22.68
CA ARG A 1079 28.62 -7.31 24.07
C ARG A 1079 29.01 -8.56 24.86
N LYS A 1080 28.36 -9.70 24.59
CA LYS A 1080 28.65 -10.97 25.26
C LYS A 1080 29.88 -11.68 24.70
N LYS A 1081 30.05 -11.70 23.37
CA LYS A 1081 31.09 -12.50 22.67
C LYS A 1081 32.34 -11.73 22.32
N SER A 1082 32.23 -10.43 22.06
CA SER A 1082 33.31 -9.59 21.52
C SER A 1082 33.12 -8.13 21.94
N ALA A 1083 33.04 -7.90 23.25
CA ALA A 1083 32.81 -6.57 23.83
C ALA A 1083 33.81 -5.52 23.34
N GLN A 1084 35.03 -5.93 23.00
CA GLN A 1084 36.10 -5.10 22.45
C GLN A 1084 35.76 -4.46 21.09
N LYS A 1085 34.80 -5.01 20.33
CA LYS A 1085 34.32 -4.40 19.08
C LYS A 1085 33.35 -3.24 19.32
N LEU A 1086 32.79 -3.13 20.52
CA LEU A 1086 31.90 -2.02 20.87
C LEU A 1086 32.71 -0.81 21.33
N SER A 1087 32.27 0.37 20.91
CA SER A 1087 32.89 1.62 21.31
C SER A 1087 32.61 1.91 22.78
N SER A 1088 33.57 2.57 23.44
CA SER A 1088 33.45 3.00 24.83
C SER A 1088 34.02 4.41 25.00
N GLY A 1089 33.52 5.17 25.97
CA GLY A 1089 33.94 6.54 26.23
C GLY A 1089 32.89 7.34 26.98
N ALA A 1090 33.26 8.53 27.47
CA ALA A 1090 32.36 9.39 28.25
C ALA A 1090 31.11 9.86 27.47
N HIS A 1091 31.17 9.84 26.13
CA HIS A 1091 30.10 10.24 25.22
C HIS A 1091 29.29 9.04 24.66
N ILE A 1092 29.58 7.82 25.11
CA ILE A 1092 28.95 6.58 24.65
C ILE A 1092 28.05 6.01 25.75
N ILE A 1093 26.80 5.70 25.42
CA ILE A 1093 25.82 5.08 26.33
C ILE A 1093 25.41 3.71 25.78
N GLY A 1094 25.56 2.65 26.58
CA GLY A 1094 25.08 1.31 26.22
C GLY A 1094 25.90 0.66 25.10
N ASN A 1095 25.25 -0.08 24.21
CA ASN A 1095 25.94 -0.75 23.10
C ASN A 1095 25.99 0.17 21.88
N VAL A 1096 27.21 0.52 21.45
CA VAL A 1096 27.43 1.33 20.27
C VAL A 1096 28.55 0.71 19.44
N LEU A 1097 28.33 0.62 18.13
CA LEU A 1097 29.33 0.21 17.16
C LEU A 1097 29.66 1.42 16.28
N VAL A 1098 30.93 1.84 16.28
CA VAL A 1098 31.43 2.90 15.42
C VAL A 1098 32.55 2.33 14.57
N ASP A 1099 32.42 2.48 13.25
CA ASP A 1099 33.50 2.14 12.33
C ASP A 1099 34.73 3.03 12.55
N GLU A 1100 35.93 2.46 12.42
CA GLU A 1100 37.19 3.16 12.69
C GLU A 1100 37.40 4.40 11.80
N SER A 1101 36.80 4.44 10.61
CA SER A 1101 36.89 5.58 9.70
C SER A 1101 35.89 6.71 9.98
N ALA A 1102 34.94 6.51 10.89
CA ALA A 1102 33.96 7.52 11.25
C ALA A 1102 34.56 8.61 12.15
N LYS A 1103 34.19 9.86 11.91
CA LYS A 1103 34.65 11.02 12.69
C LYS A 1103 33.54 11.50 13.61
N ILE A 1104 33.80 11.54 14.92
CA ILE A 1104 32.87 12.01 15.94
C ILE A 1104 33.38 13.32 16.54
N GLY A 1105 32.56 14.37 16.50
CA GLY A 1105 32.87 15.68 17.06
C GLY A 1105 32.64 15.79 18.56
N ASP A 1106 33.14 16.87 19.16
CA ASP A 1106 33.07 17.08 20.61
C ASP A 1106 31.63 17.24 21.12
N GLY A 1107 31.38 16.81 22.36
CA GLY A 1107 30.09 17.00 23.04
C GLY A 1107 28.93 16.16 22.48
N CYS A 1108 29.21 15.17 21.63
CA CYS A 1108 28.19 14.21 21.18
C CYS A 1108 27.69 13.33 22.33
N LEU A 1109 26.50 12.75 22.15
CA LEU A 1109 25.99 11.67 23.00
C LEU A 1109 25.43 10.56 22.11
N ILE A 1110 26.09 9.40 22.11
CA ILE A 1110 25.79 8.31 21.19
C ILE A 1110 25.35 7.09 21.98
N GLY A 1111 24.13 6.61 21.71
CA GLY A 1111 23.55 5.42 22.28
C GLY A 1111 22.28 5.67 23.11
N PRO A 1112 21.61 4.59 23.57
CA PRO A 1112 21.95 3.18 23.37
C PRO A 1112 21.57 2.66 21.97
N ASP A 1113 22.15 1.52 21.59
CA ASP A 1113 21.83 0.72 20.40
C ASP A 1113 22.03 1.48 19.09
N VAL A 1114 23.25 1.96 18.86
CA VAL A 1114 23.62 2.74 17.66
C VAL A 1114 24.71 2.05 16.87
N ALA A 1115 24.56 2.01 15.54
CA ALA A 1115 25.63 1.63 14.62
C ALA A 1115 25.96 2.78 13.66
N ILE A 1116 27.24 3.12 13.55
CA ILE A 1116 27.77 4.16 12.66
C ILE A 1116 28.71 3.52 11.66
N GLY A 1117 28.36 3.61 10.39
CA GLY A 1117 29.10 3.01 9.29
C GLY A 1117 30.33 3.80 8.84
N PRO A 1118 31.09 3.27 7.86
CA PRO A 1118 32.35 3.84 7.41
C PRO A 1118 32.22 5.25 6.82
N GLY A 1119 33.23 6.09 7.03
CA GLY A 1119 33.34 7.42 6.45
C GLY A 1119 32.27 8.42 6.89
N CYS A 1120 31.49 8.10 7.93
CA CYS A 1120 30.50 9.00 8.49
C CYS A 1120 31.18 10.18 9.20
N VAL A 1121 30.53 11.35 9.16
CA VAL A 1121 30.95 12.53 9.92
C VAL A 1121 29.82 12.96 10.82
N VAL A 1122 30.01 12.80 12.13
CA VAL A 1122 29.08 13.26 13.17
C VAL A 1122 29.68 14.49 13.80
N GLU A 1123 29.09 15.66 13.55
CA GLU A 1123 29.60 16.93 14.06
C GLU A 1123 29.22 17.16 15.53
N SER A 1124 29.82 18.17 16.15
CA SER A 1124 29.72 18.43 17.59
C SER A 1124 28.28 18.55 18.11
N GLY A 1125 28.03 18.02 19.31
CA GLY A 1125 26.75 18.16 20.01
C GLY A 1125 25.61 17.27 19.50
N VAL A 1126 25.86 16.36 18.56
CA VAL A 1126 24.85 15.44 18.00
C VAL A 1126 24.42 14.40 19.04
N ARG A 1127 23.14 14.02 19.02
CA ARG A 1127 22.56 12.96 19.85
C ARG A 1127 21.99 11.83 19.01
N LEU A 1128 22.44 10.60 19.24
CA LEU A 1128 22.00 9.41 18.50
C LEU A 1128 21.48 8.34 19.46
N SER A 1129 20.36 7.69 19.15
CA SER A 1129 19.83 6.57 19.94
C SER A 1129 19.00 5.61 19.08
N ARG A 1130 19.14 4.31 19.28
CA ARG A 1130 18.34 3.27 18.60
C ARG A 1130 18.29 3.47 17.08
N CYS A 1131 19.43 3.77 16.45
CA CYS A 1131 19.48 4.15 15.05
C CYS A 1131 20.67 3.53 14.33
N THR A 1132 20.55 3.44 13.00
CA THR A 1132 21.66 3.07 12.11
C THR A 1132 22.01 4.25 11.21
N VAL A 1133 23.29 4.56 11.14
CA VAL A 1133 23.86 5.60 10.29
C VAL A 1133 24.75 4.92 9.26
N MET A 1134 24.33 4.92 8.00
CA MET A 1134 25.03 4.20 6.93
C MET A 1134 26.23 4.96 6.40
N ARG A 1135 27.06 4.27 5.62
CA ARG A 1135 28.33 4.79 5.09
C ARG A 1135 28.18 6.19 4.47
N GLY A 1136 29.14 7.05 4.78
CA GLY A 1136 29.29 8.37 4.17
C GLY A 1136 28.24 9.40 4.59
N VAL A 1137 27.43 9.12 5.61
CA VAL A 1137 26.45 10.09 6.14
C VAL A 1137 27.15 11.22 6.89
N ARG A 1138 26.65 12.44 6.70
CA ARG A 1138 27.05 13.62 7.48
C ARG A 1138 25.91 14.10 8.36
N ILE A 1139 26.15 14.17 9.66
CA ILE A 1139 25.20 14.70 10.64
C ILE A 1139 25.78 16.00 11.17
N LYS A 1140 25.12 17.12 10.86
CA LYS A 1140 25.58 18.44 11.29
C LYS A 1140 25.33 18.70 12.77
N LYS A 1141 25.98 19.75 13.29
CA LYS A 1141 26.00 20.08 14.73
C LYS A 1141 24.61 20.07 15.38
N HIS A 1142 24.55 19.57 16.61
CA HIS A 1142 23.35 19.58 17.46
C HIS A 1142 22.09 18.88 16.91
N ALA A 1143 22.20 18.08 15.86
CA ALA A 1143 21.09 17.27 15.37
C ALA A 1143 20.77 16.11 16.34
N CYS A 1144 19.51 15.66 16.35
CA CYS A 1144 19.03 14.56 17.18
C CYS A 1144 18.38 13.48 16.32
N ILE A 1145 18.85 12.24 16.43
CA ILE A 1145 18.30 11.09 15.70
C ILE A 1145 17.92 10.00 16.69
N SER A 1146 16.66 9.57 16.66
CA SER A 1146 16.19 8.44 17.47
C SER A 1146 15.35 7.45 16.69
N SER A 1147 15.52 6.14 16.96
CA SER A 1147 14.63 5.09 16.44
C SER A 1147 14.45 5.18 14.92
N SER A 1148 15.53 5.39 14.15
CA SER A 1148 15.48 5.77 12.73
C SER A 1148 16.64 5.17 11.93
N ILE A 1149 16.50 5.13 10.61
CA ILE A 1149 17.49 4.58 9.68
C ILE A 1149 17.93 5.69 8.72
N ILE A 1150 19.23 6.01 8.73
CA ILE A 1150 19.81 7.06 7.87
C ILE A 1150 20.59 6.42 6.74
N GLY A 1151 20.06 6.51 5.52
CA GLY A 1151 20.64 5.93 4.30
C GLY A 1151 21.93 6.59 3.84
N TRP A 1152 22.69 5.87 3.02
CA TRP A 1152 24.04 6.24 2.56
C TRP A 1152 24.14 7.65 2.02
N HIS A 1153 25.29 8.29 2.26
CA HIS A 1153 25.63 9.62 1.70
C HIS A 1153 24.62 10.73 2.03
N SER A 1154 23.69 10.49 2.95
CA SER A 1154 22.71 11.48 3.37
C SER A 1154 23.35 12.55 4.26
N THR A 1155 22.76 13.75 4.25
CA THR A 1155 23.13 14.84 5.15
C THR A 1155 21.94 15.18 6.04
N VAL A 1156 22.14 15.17 7.36
CA VAL A 1156 21.17 15.67 8.34
C VAL A 1156 21.60 17.05 8.81
N GLY A 1157 20.73 18.04 8.62
CA GLY A 1157 20.99 19.44 8.90
C GLY A 1157 21.22 19.76 10.38
N GLN A 1158 21.74 20.95 10.64
CA GLN A 1158 22.02 21.45 11.99
C GLN A 1158 20.71 21.59 12.77
N TRP A 1159 20.68 21.23 14.04
CA TRP A 1159 19.45 21.26 14.88
C TRP A 1159 18.26 20.45 14.34
N ALA A 1160 18.46 19.65 13.30
CA ALA A 1160 17.41 18.80 12.76
C ALA A 1160 17.10 17.65 13.73
N ARG A 1161 15.84 17.23 13.76
CA ARG A 1161 15.37 16.16 14.64
C ARG A 1161 14.68 15.07 13.82
N VAL A 1162 15.19 13.84 13.88
CA VAL A 1162 14.74 12.72 13.05
C VAL A 1162 14.34 11.56 13.96
N GLU A 1163 13.04 11.27 14.08
CA GLU A 1163 12.51 10.34 15.09
C GLU A 1163 11.34 9.47 14.59
N ASN A 1164 10.96 8.47 15.40
CA ASN A 1164 9.78 7.62 15.22
C ASN A 1164 9.73 6.81 13.91
N MET A 1165 10.81 6.07 13.62
CA MET A 1165 10.96 5.24 12.43
C MET A 1165 11.05 6.04 11.12
N THR A 1166 11.69 7.20 11.17
CA THR A 1166 12.06 7.90 9.94
C THR A 1166 13.13 7.11 9.19
N ILE A 1167 12.96 6.96 7.88
CA ILE A 1167 13.87 6.26 6.98
C ILE A 1167 14.29 7.23 5.90
N LEU A 1168 15.58 7.54 5.85
CA LEU A 1168 16.16 8.32 4.77
C LEU A 1168 16.77 7.35 3.75
N GLY A 1169 16.42 7.52 2.47
CA GLY A 1169 17.06 6.84 1.36
C GLY A 1169 18.52 7.27 1.16
N GLU A 1170 19.12 6.85 0.05
CA GLU A 1170 20.47 7.30 -0.33
C GLU A 1170 20.46 8.77 -0.75
N ASP A 1171 21.50 9.52 -0.38
CA ASP A 1171 21.73 10.90 -0.82
C ASP A 1171 20.57 11.85 -0.47
N VAL A 1172 19.97 11.65 0.71
CA VAL A 1172 18.90 12.51 1.23
C VAL A 1172 19.49 13.68 2.02
N HIS A 1173 19.01 14.87 1.75
CA HIS A 1173 19.43 16.10 2.40
C HIS A 1173 18.31 16.65 3.28
N VAL A 1174 18.42 16.49 4.59
CA VAL A 1174 17.52 17.12 5.56
C VAL A 1174 18.06 18.51 5.87
N GLY A 1175 17.24 19.52 5.67
CA GLY A 1175 17.56 20.91 5.98
C GLY A 1175 17.85 21.14 7.46
N ASP A 1176 18.46 22.28 7.76
CA ASP A 1176 18.71 22.71 9.14
C ASP A 1176 17.35 23.02 9.84
N GLU A 1177 17.25 22.73 11.13
CA GLU A 1177 16.06 22.93 11.98
C GLU A 1177 14.79 22.16 11.55
N VAL A 1178 14.93 21.18 10.68
CA VAL A 1178 13.82 20.34 10.20
C VAL A 1178 13.52 19.22 11.20
N TYR A 1179 12.24 19.04 11.52
CA TYR A 1179 11.75 17.91 12.31
C TYR A 1179 11.11 16.85 11.41
N SER A 1180 11.48 15.58 11.55
CA SER A 1180 10.90 14.46 10.80
C SER A 1180 10.42 13.37 11.74
N ASN A 1181 9.11 13.13 11.74
CA ASN A 1181 8.39 12.20 12.60
C ASN A 1181 7.80 11.04 11.78
N GLY A 1182 8.52 9.93 11.67
CA GLY A 1182 8.11 8.75 10.91
C GLY A 1182 8.05 8.95 9.39
N GLY A 1183 8.86 9.87 8.86
CA GLY A 1183 8.94 10.13 7.43
C GLY A 1183 9.67 9.02 6.68
N VAL A 1184 9.20 8.66 5.49
CA VAL A 1184 9.91 7.73 4.60
C VAL A 1184 10.32 8.51 3.36
N VAL A 1185 11.62 8.78 3.24
CA VAL A 1185 12.14 9.75 2.26
C VAL A 1185 12.88 9.01 1.17
N LEU A 1186 12.43 9.15 -0.07
CA LEU A 1186 13.04 8.50 -1.22
C LEU A 1186 14.49 8.96 -1.45
N PRO A 1187 15.33 8.14 -2.12
CA PRO A 1187 16.68 8.55 -2.49
C PRO A 1187 16.73 9.84 -3.32
N HIS A 1188 17.83 10.59 -3.19
CA HIS A 1188 18.13 11.83 -3.92
C HIS A 1188 17.07 12.92 -3.69
N LYS A 1189 16.65 13.09 -2.44
CA LYS A 1189 15.64 14.08 -2.02
C LYS A 1189 16.19 15.07 -1.04
N GLU A 1190 15.60 16.26 -1.07
CA GLU A 1190 15.89 17.32 -0.09
C GLU A 1190 14.60 17.64 0.67
N ILE A 1191 14.68 17.65 2.01
CA ILE A 1191 13.58 17.99 2.91
C ILE A 1191 13.88 19.34 3.53
N LYS A 1192 13.09 20.36 3.17
CA LYS A 1192 13.21 21.73 3.73
C LYS A 1192 12.13 22.05 4.77
N SER A 1193 11.09 21.24 4.86
CA SER A 1193 9.96 21.44 5.76
C SER A 1193 9.78 20.24 6.69
N SER A 1194 9.35 20.51 7.92
CA SER A 1194 9.13 19.47 8.92
C SER A 1194 8.00 18.50 8.52
N ILE A 1195 8.25 17.22 8.72
CA ILE A 1195 7.31 16.11 8.56
C ILE A 1195 6.74 15.80 9.95
N LEU A 1196 5.50 16.23 10.20
CA LEU A 1196 4.88 16.14 11.53
C LEU A 1196 4.11 14.84 11.77
N LYS A 1197 3.69 14.16 10.71
CA LYS A 1197 2.97 12.87 10.73
C LYS A 1197 3.67 11.90 9.76
N PRO A 1198 3.62 10.58 10.01
CA PRO A 1198 4.26 9.61 9.13
C PRO A 1198 3.73 9.70 7.69
N GLU A 1199 4.62 9.94 6.73
CA GLU A 1199 4.29 10.08 5.31
C GLU A 1199 5.47 9.66 4.41
N ILE A 1200 5.20 9.49 3.11
CA ILE A 1200 6.23 9.14 2.12
C ILE A 1200 6.57 10.37 1.28
N VAL A 1201 7.84 10.79 1.33
CA VAL A 1201 8.37 11.91 0.53
C VAL A 1201 8.97 11.34 -0.76
N MET A 1202 8.29 11.58 -1.88
CA MET A 1202 8.59 10.99 -3.19
C MET A 1202 9.49 11.80 -4.10
#